data_AF-A0AAE0KT96-F1
#
_entry.id   AF-A0AAE0KT96-F1
#
_cell.length_a   1.000
_cell.length_b   1.000
_cell.length_c   1.000
_cell.angle_alpha   90.00
_cell.angle_beta   90.00
_cell.angle_gamma   90.00
#
_symmetry.space_group_name_H-M   'P 1'
#
loop_
_entity.id
_entity.type
_entity.pdbx_description
1 polymer ?
#
loop_
_entity_poly.entity_id
_entity_poly.type
_entity_poly.pdbx_seq_one_letter_code
_entity_poly.pdbx_strand_id
1 'polypeptide(L)'
;MDDLDDIEDAFGMGGEDDVRVLRDLPPQVGTHQNTKAYNLAKHEAADAMKDSKGTCPGEQILPGKQSIWVKTFGCAHNVSDSEYMAGQLQAYGYQLVDESADADLWLVNTCTVKNPSQDAMSTVLKTGKENGKALLVAGCVPQGEKGAKDLDGLSVIGVTQIDRVVEAVEETLKGHTVHMLQKKALPRLDLPKVRRNKLVEVLPLSTGCLGACTYCKTKHARGELGSYDPETLVERVKTAVADGVTEIWMSSEDTGAYGRDIGTSLADLLGRILAVLPEDGRCMLRLGMTNPPFMLEQLGAISAAMRHPCVFSYLHVPVQAASDKVLDAMNREYTVKQFHHVADALLASVPDFQLATDIICGFPGETEEDFDQTMELVRKYKFAHLHISQFYPRPGTPAARMKRVPTKAVKARSRKLSLLSAEWDPYRGMVGSIQRVWISDTAADGHHLVGRTKNYVQVLVPPAEGLMGTSVQFEITGASRWSVRGVVLGPWAIPDSAAAPPPGTSTWPAQSYGRQPAGETTVGSATVGSSSNGCGASTCCQVPGAAEGVATSDSVTADVSDGGCGSSTCCQTEPVAQRSADSRCSGEAAVGQPVHADIDGVVGSSILHGKTPQPEQEGGLQALHQVSSGSWMLRDWLLPMGIVVGLFGMLLASLQILSS
;
A
#
# COMPACT_ATOMS: atom_id res chain seq x y z
N MET A 1 30.48 -1.45 5.26
CA MET A 1 30.06 -0.09 4.91
C MET A 1 29.59 -0.25 3.48
N ASP A 2 28.40 0.26 3.22
CA ASP A 2 27.66 0.07 1.96
C ASP A 2 27.10 -1.38 1.75
N ASP A 3 26.18 -1.50 0.80
CA ASP A 3 25.30 -2.64 0.49
C ASP A 3 24.17 -2.96 1.51
N LEU A 4 23.17 -2.06 1.60
CA LEU A 4 21.81 -2.34 2.06
C LEU A 4 20.80 -1.51 1.24
N ASP A 5 20.67 -1.85 -0.05
CA ASP A 5 19.62 -1.30 -0.90
C ASP A 5 18.27 -1.93 -0.55
N ASP A 6 17.44 -1.18 0.17
CA ASP A 6 16.05 -1.54 0.43
C ASP A 6 15.24 -1.38 -0.87
N ILE A 7 14.39 -2.38 -1.18
CA ILE A 7 13.57 -2.40 -2.38
C ILE A 7 12.50 -1.29 -2.34
N GLU A 8 12.80 -0.15 -3.00
CA GLU A 8 11.79 0.84 -3.42
C GLU A 8 11.56 0.83 -4.95
N ASP A 9 12.39 0.12 -5.74
CA ASP A 9 12.31 0.00 -7.21
C ASP A 9 11.08 -0.75 -7.79
N ALA A 10 10.06 -1.01 -6.96
CA ALA A 10 8.71 -1.33 -7.47
C ALA A 10 7.98 -0.09 -8.03
N PHE A 11 8.53 1.11 -7.82
CA PHE A 11 8.11 2.37 -8.46
C PHE A 11 9.34 3.16 -8.89
N GLY A 12 9.53 3.38 -10.19
CA GLY A 12 10.70 4.08 -10.71
C GLY A 12 10.86 5.51 -10.14
N MET A 13 11.91 5.70 -9.35
CA MET A 13 12.73 6.91 -9.11
C MET A 13 13.97 6.37 -8.37
N GLY A 14 15.17 6.37 -8.92
CA GLY A 14 15.84 7.56 -9.44
C GLY A 14 16.81 8.06 -8.36
N GLY A 15 18.07 7.62 -8.47
CA GLY A 15 19.21 8.10 -7.68
C GLY A 15 20.41 8.20 -8.61
N GLU A 16 20.88 9.43 -8.83
CA GLU A 16 22.07 9.71 -9.64
C GLU A 16 23.28 9.92 -8.72
N ASP A 17 24.42 9.36 -9.10
CA ASP A 17 25.73 9.84 -8.65
C ASP A 17 26.81 9.58 -9.72
N ASP A 18 27.78 10.51 -9.78
CA ASP A 18 28.77 10.71 -10.84
C ASP A 18 29.53 9.46 -11.37
N VAL A 19 29.55 9.25 -12.70
CA VAL A 19 30.66 8.56 -13.39
C VAL A 19 31.09 9.30 -14.67
N ARG A 20 32.28 9.91 -14.61
CA ARG A 20 32.95 10.55 -15.74
C ARG A 20 33.36 9.52 -16.81
N VAL A 21 32.86 9.68 -18.04
CA VAL A 21 33.36 8.94 -19.21
C VAL A 21 34.43 9.74 -19.94
N LEU A 22 35.68 9.30 -19.85
CA LEU A 22 36.77 9.72 -20.74
C LEU A 22 36.50 9.19 -22.16
N ARG A 23 36.59 10.06 -23.18
CA ARG A 23 36.57 9.66 -24.59
C ARG A 23 37.50 10.55 -25.42
N ASP A 24 38.64 9.98 -25.83
CA ASP A 24 39.52 10.56 -26.85
C ASP A 24 38.89 10.44 -28.24
N LEU A 25 38.81 11.55 -28.98
CA LEU A 25 38.74 11.56 -30.46
C LEU A 25 39.45 12.83 -31.02
N PRO A 26 39.99 12.76 -32.25
CA PRO A 26 41.04 13.67 -32.75
C PRO A 26 40.52 15.00 -33.35
N PRO A 27 41.40 15.99 -33.59
CA PRO A 27 40.98 17.39 -33.78
C PRO A 27 40.54 17.71 -35.21
N GLN A 28 39.64 18.70 -35.34
CA GLN A 28 39.44 19.42 -36.61
C GLN A 28 39.72 20.93 -36.46
N VAL A 29 40.50 21.41 -37.43
CA VAL A 29 40.79 22.81 -37.74
C VAL A 29 39.49 23.50 -38.20
N GLY A 30 39.17 24.76 -37.90
CA GLY A 30 39.88 25.79 -37.16
C GLY A 30 39.79 27.15 -37.87
N THR A 31 39.11 28.13 -37.27
CA THR A 31 39.15 29.56 -37.70
C THR A 31 39.08 30.50 -36.49
N HIS A 32 40.16 31.20 -36.20
CA HIS A 32 40.22 32.22 -35.14
C HIS A 32 39.47 33.50 -35.55
N GLN A 33 38.47 33.93 -34.76
CA GLN A 33 38.06 35.34 -34.70
C GLN A 33 37.89 35.81 -33.23
N ASN A 34 38.97 36.42 -32.73
CA ASN A 34 39.07 37.45 -31.69
C ASN A 34 38.00 37.52 -30.57
N THR A 35 37.98 36.55 -29.66
CA THR A 35 37.07 36.50 -28.49
C THR A 35 37.41 37.45 -27.32
N LYS A 36 38.54 38.19 -27.36
CA LYS A 36 38.95 39.05 -26.23
C LYS A 36 38.14 40.34 -26.07
N ALA A 37 37.66 40.94 -27.16
CA ALA A 37 36.88 42.19 -27.08
C ALA A 37 35.44 41.96 -26.57
N TYR A 38 34.83 40.83 -26.94
CA TYR A 38 33.45 40.50 -26.55
C TYR A 38 33.31 40.18 -25.05
N ASN A 39 34.31 39.51 -24.47
CA ASN A 39 34.26 39.09 -23.06
C ASN A 39 34.52 40.24 -22.08
N LEU A 40 35.29 41.27 -22.44
CA LEU A 40 35.55 42.41 -21.56
C LEU A 40 34.29 43.28 -21.40
N ALA A 41 33.63 43.63 -22.52
CA ALA A 41 32.38 44.40 -22.50
C ALA A 41 31.25 43.67 -21.75
N LYS A 42 31.23 42.33 -21.76
CA LYS A 42 30.24 41.52 -21.04
C LYS A 42 30.51 41.46 -19.53
N HIS A 43 31.75 41.58 -19.09
CA HIS A 43 32.09 41.70 -17.66
C HIS A 43 31.82 43.11 -17.12
N GLU A 44 32.22 44.16 -17.84
CA GLU A 44 31.95 45.55 -17.44
C GLU A 44 30.44 45.84 -17.36
N ALA A 45 29.64 45.28 -18.29
CA ALA A 45 28.17 45.35 -18.22
C ALA A 45 27.56 44.50 -17.09
N ALA A 46 28.19 43.39 -16.70
CA ALA A 46 27.70 42.52 -15.62
C ALA A 46 27.97 43.11 -14.22
N ASP A 47 29.12 43.77 -14.03
CA ASP A 47 29.45 44.39 -12.75
C ASP A 47 28.79 45.78 -12.61
N ALA A 48 28.61 46.54 -13.69
CA ALA A 48 27.77 47.76 -13.68
C ALA A 48 26.29 47.48 -13.35
N MET A 49 25.80 46.25 -13.54
CA MET A 49 24.42 45.85 -13.23
C MET A 49 24.26 45.16 -11.86
N LYS A 50 25.35 45.04 -11.08
CA LYS A 50 25.30 44.60 -9.66
C LYS A 50 25.17 45.77 -8.69
N ASP A 51 25.78 46.92 -8.96
CA ASP A 51 25.83 48.06 -8.03
C ASP A 51 24.55 48.93 -8.01
N SER A 52 23.50 48.58 -8.76
CA SER A 52 22.23 49.32 -8.77
C SER A 52 21.07 48.61 -8.04
N LYS A 53 21.29 47.44 -7.42
CA LYS A 53 20.27 46.77 -6.58
C LYS A 53 20.27 47.30 -5.15
N GLY A 54 20.05 48.61 -5.00
CA GLY A 54 19.49 49.14 -3.76
C GLY A 54 18.10 48.55 -3.57
N THR A 55 17.90 47.77 -2.50
CA THR A 55 16.63 47.08 -2.23
C THR A 55 15.51 48.08 -1.95
N CYS A 56 14.63 48.30 -2.93
CA CYS A 56 13.33 48.90 -2.69
C CYS A 56 12.51 47.97 -1.77
N PRO A 57 11.90 48.47 -0.68
CA PRO A 57 11.06 47.64 0.17
C PRO A 57 9.78 47.23 -0.58
N GLY A 58 9.59 45.92 -0.78
CA GLY A 58 8.37 45.37 -1.35
C GLY A 58 8.44 45.00 -2.84
N GLU A 59 9.37 44.12 -3.22
CA GLU A 59 9.17 43.30 -4.43
C GLU A 59 7.96 42.38 -4.15
N GLN A 60 6.79 42.78 -4.66
CA GLN A 60 5.54 42.07 -4.40
C GLN A 60 5.60 40.70 -5.05
N ILE A 61 5.65 39.65 -4.24
CA ILE A 61 5.47 38.26 -4.66
C ILE A 61 4.10 38.19 -5.34
N LEU A 62 4.08 38.15 -6.67
CA LEU A 62 2.84 38.02 -7.45
C LEU A 62 2.32 36.59 -7.26
N PRO A 63 1.13 36.40 -6.66
CA PRO A 63 0.52 35.08 -6.46
C PRO A 63 0.51 34.23 -7.73
N GLY A 64 0.82 32.94 -7.61
CA GLY A 64 0.72 31.98 -8.71
C GLY A 64 1.73 32.16 -9.86
N LYS A 65 2.87 32.85 -9.65
CA LYS A 65 3.97 32.90 -10.65
C LYS A 65 5.21 32.11 -10.27
N GLN A 66 5.27 31.60 -9.05
CA GLN A 66 6.42 30.93 -8.48
C GLN A 66 6.51 29.48 -8.97
N SER A 67 7.72 28.94 -8.95
CA SER A 67 7.99 27.54 -9.26
C SER A 67 7.90 26.69 -7.99
N ILE A 68 7.19 25.56 -8.06
CA ILE A 68 6.99 24.63 -6.95
C ILE A 68 7.53 23.26 -7.34
N TRP A 69 8.41 22.72 -6.51
CA TRP A 69 8.86 21.34 -6.60
C TRP A 69 8.07 20.48 -5.63
N VAL A 70 7.50 19.36 -6.10
CA VAL A 70 6.70 18.45 -5.29
C VAL A 70 7.43 17.12 -5.12
N LYS A 71 7.86 16.81 -3.89
CA LYS A 71 8.48 15.52 -3.57
C LYS A 71 7.54 14.68 -2.70
N THR A 72 7.17 13.50 -3.18
CA THR A 72 6.33 12.55 -2.44
C THR A 72 7.16 11.41 -1.88
N PHE A 73 6.94 11.08 -0.61
CA PHE A 73 7.44 9.86 0.03
C PHE A 73 6.27 9.01 0.53
N GLY A 74 6.38 7.68 0.38
CA GLY A 74 5.44 6.72 0.99
C GLY A 74 4.61 5.89 0.02
N CYS A 75 3.33 5.75 0.31
CA CYS A 75 2.41 4.84 -0.38
C CYS A 75 1.61 5.52 -1.50
N ALA A 76 0.86 4.71 -2.27
CA ALA A 76 -0.02 5.21 -3.32
C ALA A 76 -1.01 6.29 -2.83
N HIS A 77 -1.52 6.21 -1.59
CA HIS A 77 -2.39 7.26 -1.03
C HIS A 77 -1.65 8.61 -0.95
N ASN A 78 -0.40 8.63 -0.47
CA ASN A 78 0.43 9.85 -0.50
C ASN A 78 0.70 10.34 -1.94
N VAL A 79 0.86 9.43 -2.92
CA VAL A 79 0.96 9.81 -4.34
C VAL A 79 -0.32 10.53 -4.78
N SER A 80 -1.51 9.96 -4.55
CA SER A 80 -2.78 10.63 -4.91
C SER A 80 -2.95 11.97 -4.19
N ASP A 81 -2.58 12.08 -2.91
CA ASP A 81 -2.64 13.34 -2.17
C ASP A 81 -1.74 14.40 -2.84
N SER A 82 -0.54 14.02 -3.28
CA SER A 82 0.36 14.89 -4.04
C SER A 82 -0.18 15.27 -5.41
N GLU A 83 -0.83 14.36 -6.13
CA GLU A 83 -1.45 14.64 -7.44
C GLU A 83 -2.61 15.64 -7.32
N TYR A 84 -3.44 15.55 -6.26
CA TYR A 84 -4.47 16.54 -5.95
C TYR A 84 -3.88 17.89 -5.51
N MET A 85 -2.78 17.89 -4.74
CA MET A 85 -2.11 19.14 -4.37
C MET A 85 -1.49 19.83 -5.60
N ALA A 86 -0.77 19.07 -6.43
CA ALA A 86 -0.19 19.54 -7.68
C ALA A 86 -1.25 20.10 -8.64
N GLY A 87 -2.38 19.41 -8.80
CA GLY A 87 -3.47 19.86 -9.65
C GLY A 87 -4.10 21.18 -9.18
N GLN A 88 -4.33 21.35 -7.88
CA GLN A 88 -4.84 22.63 -7.34
C GLN A 88 -3.84 23.78 -7.54
N LEU A 89 -2.55 23.54 -7.33
CA LEU A 89 -1.51 24.56 -7.53
C LEU A 89 -1.40 24.97 -9.01
N GLN A 90 -1.40 24.00 -9.94
CA GLN A 90 -1.42 24.26 -11.37
C GLN A 90 -2.70 24.99 -11.81
N ALA A 91 -3.87 24.61 -11.30
CA ALA A 91 -5.14 25.27 -11.59
C ALA A 91 -5.21 26.71 -11.07
N TYR A 92 -4.47 27.04 -10.01
CA TYR A 92 -4.32 28.42 -9.52
C TYR A 92 -3.33 29.25 -10.35
N GLY A 93 -2.37 28.60 -11.01
CA GLY A 93 -1.41 29.21 -11.94
C GLY A 93 0.06 28.90 -11.67
N TYR A 94 0.38 28.27 -10.53
CA TYR A 94 1.75 27.92 -10.15
C TYR A 94 2.42 26.98 -11.15
N GLN A 95 3.72 27.19 -11.36
CA GLN A 95 4.51 26.33 -12.24
C GLN A 95 5.06 25.15 -11.43
N LEU A 96 4.74 23.93 -11.85
CA LEU A 96 5.34 22.73 -11.28
C LEU A 96 6.65 22.44 -12.01
N VAL A 97 7.73 22.24 -11.27
CA VAL A 97 9.05 21.91 -11.81
C VAL A 97 9.52 20.55 -11.30
N ASP A 98 10.23 19.80 -12.16
CA ASP A 98 10.80 18.50 -11.81
C ASP A 98 12.10 18.64 -10.99
N GLU A 99 12.85 19.72 -11.23
CA GLU A 99 14.12 20.01 -10.56
C GLU A 99 13.95 20.82 -9.27
N SER A 100 14.56 20.34 -8.18
CA SER A 100 14.48 21.00 -6.87
C SER A 100 15.22 22.36 -6.83
N ALA A 101 16.24 22.53 -7.67
CA ALA A 101 17.02 23.75 -7.75
C ALA A 101 16.22 24.95 -8.27
N ASP A 102 15.30 24.71 -9.23
CA ASP A 102 14.56 25.75 -9.95
C ASP A 102 13.29 26.22 -9.23
N ALA A 103 12.87 25.53 -8.16
CA ALA A 103 11.70 25.90 -7.38
C ALA A 103 11.96 27.00 -6.35
N ASP A 104 11.00 27.90 -6.17
CA ASP A 104 10.96 28.88 -5.07
C ASP A 104 10.51 28.20 -3.76
N LEU A 105 9.58 27.24 -3.86
CA LEU A 105 9.03 26.48 -2.73
C LEU A 105 9.10 24.97 -2.96
N TRP A 106 9.48 24.22 -1.93
CA TRP A 106 9.43 22.76 -1.92
C TRP A 106 8.22 22.28 -1.11
N LEU A 107 7.32 21.56 -1.78
CA LEU A 107 6.20 20.85 -1.17
C LEU A 107 6.59 19.39 -0.96
N VAL A 108 6.89 19.01 0.28
CA VAL A 108 7.32 17.66 0.64
C VAL A 108 6.15 16.91 1.29
N ASN A 109 5.59 15.92 0.59
CA ASN A 109 4.52 15.07 1.10
C ASN A 109 5.09 13.78 1.71
N THR A 110 4.68 13.43 2.93
CA THR A 110 5.45 12.57 3.82
C THR A 110 4.66 11.38 4.37
N CYS A 111 5.37 10.31 4.71
CA CYS A 111 4.79 9.09 5.26
C CYS A 111 5.42 8.70 6.60
N THR A 112 4.57 8.34 7.58
CA THR A 112 4.98 7.92 8.94
C THR A 112 5.08 6.39 9.09
N VAL A 113 4.78 5.63 8.03
CA VAL A 113 4.61 4.17 8.09
C VAL A 113 5.94 3.41 7.92
N LYS A 114 6.92 3.99 7.20
CA LYS A 114 8.28 3.47 7.02
C LYS A 114 9.30 4.46 7.60
N ASN A 115 10.33 3.97 8.28
CA ASN A 115 11.39 4.83 8.85
C ASN A 115 12.33 5.42 7.77
N PRO A 116 12.83 4.64 6.79
CA PRO A 116 13.72 5.19 5.76
C PRO A 116 13.09 6.38 5.01
N SER A 117 11.78 6.33 4.73
CA SER A 117 11.04 7.44 4.11
C SER A 117 10.98 8.71 4.97
N GLN A 118 11.06 8.58 6.30
CA GLN A 118 11.15 9.71 7.24
C GLN A 118 12.58 10.23 7.33
N ASP A 119 13.59 9.36 7.37
CA ASP A 119 15.01 9.76 7.37
C ASP A 119 15.40 10.48 6.05
N ALA A 120 14.87 10.02 4.91
CA ALA A 120 14.99 10.67 3.61
C ALA A 120 14.28 12.04 3.56
N MET A 121 13.08 12.15 4.14
CA MET A 121 12.39 13.43 4.32
C MET A 121 13.25 14.42 5.12
N SER A 122 13.79 14.02 6.27
CA SER A 122 14.61 14.91 7.12
C SER A 122 15.87 15.39 6.40
N THR A 123 16.45 14.55 5.54
CA THR A 123 17.57 14.93 4.66
C THR A 123 17.16 16.01 3.66
N VAL A 124 16.06 15.82 2.91
CA VAL A 124 15.54 16.82 1.97
C VAL A 124 15.18 18.14 2.66
N LEU A 125 14.51 18.09 3.81
CA LEU A 125 14.15 19.30 4.56
C LEU A 125 15.39 20.05 5.06
N LYS A 126 16.46 19.35 5.45
CA LYS A 126 17.73 19.98 5.81
C LYS A 126 18.36 20.70 4.61
N THR A 127 18.51 20.02 3.48
CA THR A 127 19.07 20.62 2.25
C THR A 127 18.25 21.82 1.78
N GLY A 128 16.92 21.77 1.89
CA GLY A 128 16.04 22.89 1.56
C GLY A 128 16.24 24.10 2.47
N LYS A 129 16.41 23.88 3.79
CA LYS A 129 16.76 24.94 4.76
C LYS A 129 18.14 25.56 4.45
N GLU A 130 19.13 24.73 4.13
CA GLU A 130 20.49 25.18 3.78
C GLU A 130 20.53 25.99 2.48
N ASN A 131 19.68 25.64 1.50
CA ASN A 131 19.50 26.37 0.24
C ASN A 131 18.54 27.58 0.34
N GLY A 132 18.02 27.90 1.52
CA GLY A 132 17.13 29.05 1.73
C GLY A 132 15.78 28.96 1.02
N LYS A 133 15.33 27.75 0.66
CA LYS A 133 14.05 27.52 -0.03
C LYS A 133 12.87 27.66 0.93
N ALA A 134 11.72 28.12 0.43
CA ALA A 134 10.48 28.07 1.20
C ALA A 134 10.04 26.60 1.33
N LEU A 135 9.65 26.15 2.53
CA LEU A 135 9.37 24.74 2.82
C LEU A 135 7.97 24.53 3.37
N LEU A 136 7.23 23.63 2.73
CA LEU A 136 5.88 23.21 3.11
C LEU A 136 5.81 21.69 3.21
N VAL A 137 5.46 21.17 4.38
CA VAL A 137 5.44 19.73 4.64
C VAL A 137 3.99 19.22 4.75
N ALA A 138 3.63 18.28 3.89
CA ALA A 138 2.30 17.67 3.86
C ALA A 138 2.33 16.20 4.33
N GLY A 139 1.15 15.65 4.57
CA GLY A 139 0.96 14.20 4.70
C GLY A 139 0.96 13.67 6.13
N CYS A 140 1.44 12.43 6.29
CA CYS A 140 1.20 11.65 7.50
C CYS A 140 2.14 11.96 8.67
N VAL A 141 3.37 12.44 8.41
CA VAL A 141 4.32 12.81 9.48
C VAL A 141 3.83 14.02 10.28
N PRO A 142 3.49 15.19 9.68
CA PRO A 142 3.03 16.34 10.46
C PRO A 142 1.73 16.07 11.23
N GLN A 143 0.87 15.17 10.73
CA GLN A 143 -0.37 14.81 11.39
C GLN A 143 -0.20 13.75 12.51
N GLY A 144 0.71 12.79 12.32
CA GLY A 144 0.93 11.65 13.22
C GLY A 144 2.06 11.83 14.26
N GLU A 145 2.96 12.79 14.06
CA GLU A 145 4.15 13.03 14.90
C GLU A 145 4.16 14.45 15.47
N LYS A 146 3.32 14.69 16.48
CA LYS A 146 3.28 15.98 17.20
C LYS A 146 4.64 16.30 17.83
N GLY A 147 5.24 17.43 17.43
CA GLY A 147 6.54 17.88 17.93
C GLY A 147 7.75 17.18 17.31
N ALA A 148 7.65 16.71 16.06
CA ALA A 148 8.80 16.26 15.29
C ALA A 148 9.73 17.46 14.99
N LYS A 149 10.92 17.45 15.60
CA LYS A 149 11.89 18.57 15.56
C LYS A 149 12.26 19.05 14.15
N ASP A 150 12.27 18.14 13.18
CA ASP A 150 12.62 18.48 11.79
C ASP A 150 11.62 19.47 11.16
N LEU A 151 10.38 19.46 11.66
CA LEU A 151 9.28 20.34 11.27
C LEU A 151 9.26 21.67 12.07
N ASP A 152 10.14 21.86 13.05
CA ASP A 152 10.17 23.11 13.84
C ASP A 152 10.48 24.30 12.90
N GLY A 153 9.61 25.31 12.96
CA GLY A 153 9.67 26.51 12.10
C GLY A 153 9.18 26.33 10.66
N LEU A 154 8.68 25.14 10.28
CA LEU A 154 8.18 24.87 8.92
C LEU A 154 6.65 24.97 8.84
N SER A 155 6.15 25.35 7.66
CA SER A 155 4.73 25.24 7.35
C SER A 155 4.33 23.78 7.16
N VAL A 156 3.15 23.40 7.69
CA VAL A 156 2.65 22.02 7.72
C VAL A 156 1.17 21.91 7.35
N ILE A 157 0.83 20.88 6.57
CA ILE A 157 -0.55 20.52 6.17
C ILE A 157 -0.83 19.06 6.52
N GLY A 158 -1.98 18.84 7.14
CA GLY A 158 -2.54 17.53 7.47
C GLY A 158 -3.23 16.85 6.30
N VAL A 159 -3.30 15.52 6.35
CA VAL A 159 -3.94 14.67 5.32
C VAL A 159 -5.40 15.05 4.98
N THR A 160 -6.16 15.65 5.89
CA THR A 160 -7.55 16.09 5.64
C THR A 160 -7.66 17.57 5.23
N GLN A 161 -6.55 18.24 4.93
CA GLN A 161 -6.51 19.68 4.61
C GLN A 161 -5.76 20.00 3.30
N ILE A 162 -5.56 19.00 2.43
CA ILE A 162 -4.92 19.15 1.12
C ILE A 162 -5.71 20.04 0.14
N ASP A 163 -7.00 20.29 0.42
CA ASP A 163 -7.88 21.24 -0.25
C ASP A 163 -7.47 22.71 -0.05
N ARG A 164 -6.59 22.98 0.92
CA ARG A 164 -6.07 24.32 1.25
C ARG A 164 -4.59 24.50 0.94
N VAL A 165 -4.02 23.63 0.09
CA VAL A 165 -2.59 23.70 -0.27
C VAL A 165 -2.20 25.05 -0.87
N VAL A 166 -3.07 25.66 -1.68
CA VAL A 166 -2.83 26.97 -2.31
C VAL A 166 -2.66 28.06 -1.24
N GLU A 167 -3.56 28.12 -0.26
CA GLU A 167 -3.49 29.08 0.86
C GLU A 167 -2.20 28.89 1.68
N ALA A 168 -1.84 27.64 1.95
CA ALA A 168 -0.63 27.33 2.70
C ALA A 168 0.66 27.67 1.93
N VAL A 169 0.70 27.45 0.61
CA VAL A 169 1.81 27.87 -0.27
C VAL A 169 1.95 29.39 -0.28
N GLU A 170 0.85 30.12 -0.52
CA GLU A 170 0.80 31.59 -0.53
C GLU A 170 1.37 32.21 0.76
N GLU A 171 0.91 31.74 1.92
CA GLU A 171 1.38 32.25 3.21
C GLU A 171 2.83 31.82 3.51
N THR A 172 3.25 30.64 3.09
CA THR A 172 4.65 30.19 3.24
C THR A 172 5.62 31.00 2.38
N LEU A 173 5.22 31.35 1.14
CA LEU A 173 6.00 32.24 0.26
C LEU A 173 6.13 33.66 0.83
N LYS A 174 5.13 34.15 1.57
CA LYS A 174 5.20 35.43 2.31
C LYS A 174 6.09 35.36 3.56
N GLY A 175 6.63 34.19 3.90
CA GLY A 175 7.46 33.96 5.09
C GLY A 175 6.65 33.68 6.36
N HIS A 176 5.35 33.40 6.27
CA HIS A 176 4.53 32.99 7.42
C HIS A 176 4.60 31.47 7.64
N THR A 177 4.65 31.05 8.91
CA THR A 177 4.57 29.63 9.28
C THR A 177 3.11 29.19 9.43
N VAL A 178 2.66 28.27 8.57
CA VAL A 178 1.26 27.81 8.49
C VAL A 178 1.09 26.45 9.16
N HIS A 179 0.13 26.28 10.07
CA HIS A 179 -0.13 24.98 10.73
C HIS A 179 -1.58 24.51 10.50
N MET A 180 -1.83 23.73 9.44
CA MET A 180 -3.16 23.19 9.09
C MET A 180 -3.29 21.70 9.44
N LEU A 181 -3.40 21.38 10.74
CA LEU A 181 -3.47 20.00 11.26
C LEU A 181 -4.84 19.63 11.88
N GLN A 182 -5.88 20.41 11.58
CA GLN A 182 -7.24 20.18 12.07
C GLN A 182 -7.89 19.05 11.27
N LYS A 183 -8.47 18.06 11.96
CA LYS A 183 -9.28 17.03 11.31
C LYS A 183 -10.55 17.67 10.74
N LYS A 184 -10.76 17.49 9.44
CA LYS A 184 -11.95 17.93 8.70
C LYS A 184 -12.59 16.74 7.98
N ALA A 185 -13.66 17.01 7.23
CA ALA A 185 -14.23 16.06 6.27
C ALA A 185 -13.18 15.61 5.24
N LEU A 186 -13.49 14.53 4.51
CA LEU A 186 -12.64 14.03 3.43
C LEU A 186 -12.42 15.10 2.34
N PRO A 187 -11.21 15.26 1.79
CA PRO A 187 -10.97 16.06 0.59
C PRO A 187 -11.85 15.56 -0.57
N ARG A 188 -12.43 16.45 -1.37
CA ARG A 188 -13.31 16.04 -2.47
C ARG A 188 -12.51 15.37 -3.61
N LEU A 189 -13.08 14.35 -4.24
CA LEU A 189 -12.44 13.64 -5.36
C LEU A 189 -12.59 14.36 -6.71
N ASP A 190 -13.36 15.45 -6.76
CA ASP A 190 -13.49 16.35 -7.92
C ASP A 190 -12.51 17.53 -7.88
N LEU A 191 -11.58 17.56 -6.90
CA LEU A 191 -10.47 18.50 -6.90
C LEU A 191 -9.60 18.31 -8.16
N PRO A 192 -9.03 19.40 -8.73
CA PRO A 192 -8.07 19.30 -9.82
C PRO A 192 -6.91 18.37 -9.45
N LYS A 193 -6.58 17.43 -10.35
CA LYS A 193 -5.57 16.38 -10.12
C LYS A 193 -4.64 16.27 -11.31
N VAL A 194 -3.34 16.47 -11.07
CA VAL A 194 -2.28 16.26 -12.06
C VAL A 194 -1.62 14.92 -11.76
N ARG A 195 -1.91 13.92 -12.60
CA ARG A 195 -1.33 12.58 -12.45
C ARG A 195 0.17 12.62 -12.73
N ARG A 196 0.98 12.00 -11.85
CA ARG A 196 2.43 11.84 -12.09
C ARG A 196 2.68 10.89 -13.26
N ASN A 197 1.89 9.83 -13.36
CA ASN A 197 1.82 8.99 -14.55
C ASN A 197 0.43 9.12 -15.18
N LYS A 198 0.36 9.68 -16.39
CA LYS A 198 -0.92 9.96 -17.08
C LYS A 198 -1.76 8.71 -17.33
N LEU A 199 -1.15 7.53 -17.35
CA LEU A 199 -1.79 6.23 -17.60
C LEU A 199 -2.27 5.52 -16.34
N VAL A 200 -2.03 6.08 -15.15
CA VAL A 200 -2.37 5.47 -13.85
C VAL A 200 -3.24 6.43 -13.03
N GLU A 201 -4.44 6.00 -12.66
CA GLU A 201 -5.27 6.69 -11.65
C GLU A 201 -5.16 5.96 -10.31
N VAL A 202 -4.53 6.60 -9.32
CA VAL A 202 -4.67 6.15 -7.93
C VAL A 202 -6.00 6.64 -7.37
N LEU A 203 -6.91 5.71 -7.07
CA LEU A 203 -8.26 5.98 -6.57
C LEU A 203 -8.32 5.71 -5.06
N PRO A 204 -8.26 6.74 -4.18
CA PRO A 204 -8.43 6.54 -2.74
C PRO A 204 -9.91 6.19 -2.44
N LEU A 205 -10.17 5.02 -1.85
CA LEU A 205 -11.51 4.56 -1.49
C LEU A 205 -12.00 5.11 -0.15
N SER A 206 -11.06 5.31 0.78
CA SER A 206 -11.29 5.77 2.14
C SER A 206 -10.00 6.34 2.71
N THR A 207 -10.11 7.11 3.80
CA THR A 207 -8.97 7.44 4.68
C THR A 207 -9.13 6.77 6.03
N GLY A 208 -8.01 6.54 6.72
CA GLY A 208 -7.99 6.06 8.08
C GLY A 208 -8.26 4.55 8.18
N CYS A 209 -8.29 4.03 9.41
CA CYS A 209 -8.32 2.59 9.63
C CYS A 209 -9.12 2.23 10.88
N LEU A 210 -9.92 1.16 10.80
CA LEU A 210 -10.60 0.58 11.95
C LEU A 210 -9.62 -0.10 12.92
N GLY A 211 -8.55 -0.71 12.39
CA GLY A 211 -7.61 -1.54 13.14
C GLY A 211 -6.87 -0.79 14.25
N ALA A 212 -6.62 -1.50 15.35
CA ALA A 212 -5.94 -0.99 16.55
C ALA A 212 -4.55 -1.64 16.78
N CYS A 213 -3.82 -1.95 15.69
CA CYS A 213 -2.56 -2.68 15.76
C CYS A 213 -1.50 -1.95 16.60
N THR A 214 -0.82 -2.67 17.51
CA THR A 214 0.04 -2.09 18.56
C THR A 214 1.27 -1.33 18.06
N TYR A 215 1.65 -1.51 16.80
CA TYR A 215 2.83 -0.91 16.18
C TYR A 215 2.51 0.19 15.15
N CYS A 216 1.27 0.30 14.69
CA CYS A 216 0.91 1.07 13.50
C CYS A 216 0.63 2.55 13.83
N LYS A 217 1.16 3.48 13.01
CA LYS A 217 0.88 4.93 13.14
C LYS A 217 -0.27 5.44 12.27
N THR A 218 -0.80 4.61 11.38
CA THR A 218 -1.86 4.99 10.42
C THR A 218 -3.06 5.66 11.09
N LYS A 219 -3.60 5.10 12.19
CA LYS A 219 -4.74 5.65 12.92
C LYS A 219 -4.43 6.99 13.62
N HIS A 220 -3.16 7.23 14.00
CA HIS A 220 -2.72 8.53 14.53
C HIS A 220 -2.65 9.60 13.43
N ALA A 221 -2.20 9.24 12.22
CA ALA A 221 -2.06 10.16 11.09
C ALA A 221 -3.38 10.39 10.32
N ARG A 222 -4.05 9.33 9.85
CA ARG A 222 -5.25 9.42 9.01
C ARG A 222 -6.58 9.32 9.77
N GLY A 223 -6.55 8.85 11.02
CA GLY A 223 -7.74 8.79 11.88
C GLY A 223 -8.52 7.48 11.79
N GLU A 224 -9.79 7.55 12.21
CA GLU A 224 -10.78 6.49 12.01
C GLU A 224 -11.13 6.36 10.53
N LEU A 225 -11.74 5.23 10.16
CA LEU A 225 -12.24 5.01 8.80
C LEU A 225 -13.25 6.11 8.41
N GLY A 226 -13.01 6.74 7.27
CA GLY A 226 -13.99 7.53 6.53
C GLY A 226 -13.94 7.15 5.05
N SER A 227 -15.01 6.56 4.55
CA SER A 227 -15.15 6.10 3.15
C SER A 227 -15.74 7.17 2.25
N TYR A 228 -15.31 7.19 0.99
CA TYR A 228 -15.98 7.97 -0.05
C TYR A 228 -17.28 7.28 -0.51
N ASP A 229 -18.23 8.09 -0.95
CA ASP A 229 -19.49 7.61 -1.53
C ASP A 229 -19.24 6.78 -2.82
N PRO A 230 -19.93 5.64 -3.02
CA PRO A 230 -19.74 4.78 -4.19
C PRO A 230 -19.94 5.47 -5.54
N GLU A 231 -20.93 6.34 -5.68
CA GLU A 231 -21.20 7.02 -6.94
C GLU A 231 -20.09 8.03 -7.26
N THR A 232 -19.59 8.72 -6.24
CA THR A 232 -18.43 9.62 -6.39
C THR A 232 -17.18 8.87 -6.88
N LEU A 233 -16.94 7.66 -6.38
CA LEU A 233 -15.84 6.80 -6.84
C LEU A 233 -16.07 6.30 -8.29
N VAL A 234 -17.30 5.93 -8.63
CA VAL A 234 -17.68 5.47 -9.98
C VAL A 234 -17.55 6.61 -11.02
N GLU A 235 -17.95 7.83 -10.70
CA GLU A 235 -17.75 8.99 -11.58
C GLU A 235 -16.26 9.33 -11.75
N ARG A 236 -15.44 9.19 -10.70
CA ARG A 236 -13.98 9.33 -10.81
C ARG A 236 -13.38 8.26 -11.74
N VAL A 237 -13.85 7.02 -11.67
CA VAL A 237 -13.45 5.93 -12.59
C VAL A 237 -13.83 6.26 -14.03
N LYS A 238 -15.08 6.68 -14.30
CA LYS A 238 -15.53 7.06 -15.65
C LYS A 238 -14.67 8.19 -16.22
N THR A 239 -14.36 9.19 -15.42
CA THR A 239 -13.48 10.32 -15.80
C THR A 239 -12.08 9.83 -16.15
N ALA A 240 -11.47 8.99 -15.31
CA ALA A 240 -10.14 8.43 -15.59
C ALA A 240 -10.10 7.57 -16.87
N VAL A 241 -11.12 6.75 -17.12
CA VAL A 241 -11.24 5.97 -18.36
C VAL A 241 -11.41 6.87 -19.59
N ALA A 242 -12.12 7.99 -19.46
CA ALA A 242 -12.26 8.98 -20.53
C ALA A 242 -10.95 9.75 -20.80
N ASP A 243 -10.14 10.00 -19.76
CA ASP A 243 -8.80 10.60 -19.88
C ASP A 243 -7.75 9.68 -20.54
N GLY A 244 -8.09 8.41 -20.80
CA GLY A 244 -7.19 7.43 -21.41
C GLY A 244 -6.31 6.65 -20.41
N VAL A 245 -6.68 6.60 -19.12
CA VAL A 245 -5.98 5.80 -18.11
C VAL A 245 -6.07 4.30 -18.42
N THR A 246 -4.94 3.59 -18.30
CA THR A 246 -4.85 2.13 -18.53
C THR A 246 -4.78 1.31 -17.23
N GLU A 247 -4.43 1.91 -16.10
CA GLU A 247 -4.47 1.25 -14.79
C GLU A 247 -5.18 2.11 -13.73
N ILE A 248 -6.13 1.51 -13.00
CA ILE A 248 -6.78 2.14 -11.84
C ILE A 248 -6.34 1.38 -10.59
N TRP A 249 -5.66 2.07 -9.66
CA TRP A 249 -5.19 1.50 -8.41
C TRP A 249 -6.13 1.89 -7.27
N MET A 250 -6.97 0.96 -6.83
CA MET A 250 -7.83 1.15 -5.66
C MET A 250 -6.97 1.20 -4.40
N SER A 251 -6.87 2.38 -3.77
CA SER A 251 -5.98 2.63 -2.64
C SER A 251 -6.76 2.92 -1.36
N SER A 252 -6.27 2.39 -0.24
CA SER A 252 -6.75 2.68 1.11
C SER A 252 -5.70 2.16 2.09
N GLU A 253 -5.80 2.57 3.34
CA GLU A 253 -5.11 1.93 4.46
C GLU A 253 -5.55 0.47 4.65
N ASP A 254 -6.80 0.17 4.30
CA ASP A 254 -7.34 -1.19 4.21
C ASP A 254 -8.56 -1.21 3.28
N THR A 255 -8.38 -1.71 2.05
CA THR A 255 -9.46 -1.69 1.04
C THR A 255 -10.67 -2.53 1.44
N GLY A 256 -10.50 -3.61 2.22
CA GLY A 256 -11.64 -4.45 2.65
C GLY A 256 -12.47 -3.84 3.76
N ALA A 257 -11.94 -2.82 4.47
CA ALA A 257 -12.71 -2.07 5.44
C ALA A 257 -13.69 -1.06 4.80
N TYR A 258 -13.53 -0.78 3.49
CA TYR A 258 -14.34 0.20 2.76
C TYR A 258 -15.85 -0.03 2.94
N GLY A 259 -16.57 1.06 3.15
CA GLY A 259 -18.03 1.10 3.15
C GLY A 259 -18.68 0.80 4.50
N ARG A 260 -17.96 0.24 5.48
CA ARG A 260 -18.52 -0.15 6.80
C ARG A 260 -19.11 1.02 7.59
N ASP A 261 -18.51 2.19 7.46
CA ASP A 261 -18.93 3.44 8.09
C ASP A 261 -20.14 4.11 7.41
N ILE A 262 -20.38 3.81 6.13
CA ILE A 262 -21.46 4.40 5.32
C ILE A 262 -22.56 3.39 4.90
N GLY A 263 -22.46 2.13 5.32
CA GLY A 263 -23.48 1.09 5.07
C GLY A 263 -23.39 0.40 3.70
N THR A 264 -22.20 0.34 3.10
CA THR A 264 -21.90 -0.43 1.88
C THR A 264 -20.70 -1.37 2.10
N SER A 265 -20.15 -1.95 1.03
CA SER A 265 -19.00 -2.87 1.07
C SER A 265 -18.08 -2.67 -0.13
N LEU A 266 -16.83 -3.15 -0.01
CA LEU A 266 -15.92 -3.26 -1.15
C LEU A 266 -16.52 -4.15 -2.26
N ALA A 267 -17.26 -5.20 -1.91
CA ALA A 267 -17.97 -6.03 -2.89
C ALA A 267 -19.02 -5.22 -3.70
N ASP A 268 -19.86 -4.41 -3.07
CA ASP A 268 -20.83 -3.56 -3.79
C ASP A 268 -20.11 -2.57 -4.73
N LEU A 269 -19.06 -1.89 -4.22
CA LEU A 269 -18.26 -0.96 -5.01
C LEU A 269 -17.58 -1.65 -6.21
N LEU A 270 -16.99 -2.83 -6.02
CA LEU A 270 -16.38 -3.60 -7.10
C LEU A 270 -17.40 -3.94 -8.18
N GLY A 271 -18.62 -4.34 -7.81
CA GLY A 271 -19.71 -4.57 -8.77
C GLY A 271 -20.03 -3.33 -9.60
N ARG A 272 -20.14 -2.15 -8.98
CA ARG A 272 -20.41 -0.87 -9.67
C ARG A 272 -19.25 -0.45 -10.58
N ILE A 273 -18.01 -0.55 -10.11
CA ILE A 273 -16.81 -0.19 -10.89
C ILE A 273 -16.66 -1.12 -12.10
N LEU A 274 -16.83 -2.43 -11.93
CA LEU A 274 -16.70 -3.40 -13.03
C LEU A 274 -17.72 -3.17 -14.13
N ALA A 275 -18.93 -2.70 -13.79
CA ALA A 275 -19.98 -2.36 -14.75
C ALA A 275 -19.69 -1.10 -15.60
N VAL A 276 -18.68 -0.29 -15.25
CA VAL A 276 -18.28 0.91 -16.02
C VAL A 276 -16.88 0.82 -16.64
N LEU A 277 -16.17 -0.29 -16.41
CA LEU A 277 -14.87 -0.55 -17.05
C LEU A 277 -15.07 -1.01 -18.50
N PRO A 278 -14.14 -0.67 -19.41
CA PRO A 278 -14.25 -1.04 -20.82
C PRO A 278 -14.00 -2.56 -21.02
N GLU A 279 -14.94 -3.23 -21.70
CA GLU A 279 -14.93 -4.69 -21.90
C GLU A 279 -13.72 -5.21 -22.71
N ASP A 280 -13.07 -4.33 -23.49
CA ASP A 280 -11.83 -4.62 -24.23
C ASP A 280 -10.61 -4.86 -23.32
N GLY A 281 -10.74 -4.57 -22.02
CA GLY A 281 -9.69 -4.68 -21.02
C GLY A 281 -8.54 -3.70 -21.26
N ARG A 282 -8.76 -2.56 -21.93
CA ARG A 282 -7.73 -1.50 -22.09
C ARG A 282 -7.40 -0.80 -20.77
N CYS A 283 -8.34 -0.78 -19.84
CA CYS A 283 -8.16 -0.26 -18.49
C CYS A 283 -8.28 -1.40 -17.47
N MET A 284 -7.23 -1.60 -16.68
CA MET A 284 -7.09 -2.66 -15.69
C MET A 284 -7.26 -2.13 -14.27
N LEU A 285 -8.08 -2.82 -13.47
CA LEU A 285 -8.28 -2.52 -12.06
C LEU A 285 -7.29 -3.32 -11.20
N ARG A 286 -6.53 -2.62 -10.37
CA ARG A 286 -5.68 -3.20 -9.31
C ARG A 286 -6.35 -2.98 -7.97
N LEU A 287 -6.75 -4.06 -7.29
CA LEU A 287 -7.19 -3.97 -5.90
C LEU A 287 -5.97 -3.77 -4.99
N GLY A 288 -6.07 -2.79 -4.08
CA GLY A 288 -5.04 -2.50 -3.09
C GLY A 288 -4.94 -3.54 -1.99
N MET A 289 -4.15 -3.21 -0.96
CA MET A 289 -3.96 -4.08 0.20
C MET A 289 -5.28 -4.30 0.96
N THR A 290 -5.54 -5.53 1.41
CA THR A 290 -6.69 -5.87 2.26
C THR A 290 -6.25 -6.74 3.44
N ASN A 291 -6.64 -6.40 4.68
CA ASN A 291 -6.35 -7.28 5.82
C ASN A 291 -7.28 -8.51 5.87
N PRO A 292 -6.83 -9.66 6.41
CA PRO A 292 -7.62 -10.89 6.48
C PRO A 292 -9.04 -10.80 7.09
N PRO A 293 -9.31 -10.04 8.19
CA PRO A 293 -10.63 -10.05 8.83
C PRO A 293 -11.74 -9.60 7.86
N PHE A 294 -11.53 -8.48 7.17
CA PHE A 294 -12.53 -7.92 6.27
C PHE A 294 -12.58 -8.66 4.93
N MET A 295 -11.46 -9.27 4.50
CA MET A 295 -11.44 -10.18 3.35
C MET A 295 -12.34 -11.38 3.57
N LEU A 296 -12.29 -12.03 4.75
CA LEU A 296 -13.07 -13.24 5.06
C LEU A 296 -14.58 -13.04 4.87
N GLU A 297 -15.12 -11.91 5.29
CA GLU A 297 -16.57 -11.62 5.22
C GLU A 297 -17.12 -11.53 3.78
N GLN A 298 -16.26 -11.28 2.79
CA GLN A 298 -16.64 -11.03 1.39
C GLN A 298 -15.74 -11.74 0.37
N LEU A 299 -15.01 -12.77 0.84
CA LEU A 299 -14.02 -13.55 0.10
C LEU A 299 -14.57 -14.12 -1.22
N GLY A 300 -15.81 -14.63 -1.22
CA GLY A 300 -16.45 -15.16 -2.42
C GLY A 300 -16.72 -14.10 -3.50
N ALA A 301 -17.16 -12.91 -3.09
CA ALA A 301 -17.42 -11.79 -4.02
C ALA A 301 -16.12 -11.19 -4.57
N ILE A 302 -15.10 -11.02 -3.71
CA ILE A 302 -13.79 -10.52 -4.12
C ILE A 302 -13.11 -11.54 -5.05
N SER A 303 -13.17 -12.84 -4.74
CA SER A 303 -12.65 -13.89 -5.64
C SER A 303 -13.36 -13.91 -7.00
N ALA A 304 -14.65 -13.57 -7.06
CA ALA A 304 -15.36 -13.41 -8.32
C ALA A 304 -14.88 -12.16 -9.10
N ALA A 305 -14.68 -11.03 -8.42
CA ALA A 305 -14.09 -9.81 -9.00
C ALA A 305 -12.70 -10.08 -9.59
N MET A 306 -11.82 -10.75 -8.84
CA MET A 306 -10.44 -11.06 -9.25
C MET A 306 -10.34 -11.92 -10.51
N ARG A 307 -11.39 -12.66 -10.89
CA ARG A 307 -11.44 -13.43 -12.15
C ARG A 307 -11.74 -12.57 -13.38
N HIS A 308 -12.33 -11.39 -13.21
CA HIS A 308 -12.80 -10.54 -14.31
C HIS A 308 -11.66 -10.21 -15.31
N PRO A 309 -11.91 -10.09 -16.62
CA PRO A 309 -10.88 -9.78 -17.61
C PRO A 309 -10.13 -8.47 -17.30
N CYS A 310 -10.85 -7.44 -16.86
CA CYS A 310 -10.34 -6.09 -16.59
C CYS A 310 -9.79 -5.91 -15.17
N VAL A 311 -9.45 -7.00 -14.47
CA VAL A 311 -8.92 -6.99 -13.08
C VAL A 311 -7.64 -7.81 -13.03
N PHE A 312 -6.61 -7.28 -12.38
CA PHE A 312 -5.37 -8.03 -12.18
C PHE A 312 -5.59 -9.18 -11.19
N SER A 313 -5.11 -10.39 -11.52
CA SER A 313 -5.10 -11.55 -10.62
C SER A 313 -3.95 -11.46 -9.60
N TYR A 314 -3.92 -10.35 -8.87
CA TYR A 314 -2.92 -10.03 -7.85
C TYR A 314 -3.62 -9.40 -6.65
N LEU A 315 -3.23 -9.81 -5.44
CA LEU A 315 -3.65 -9.12 -4.21
C LEU A 315 -2.55 -9.09 -3.16
N HIS A 316 -2.50 -8.00 -2.41
CA HIS A 316 -1.66 -7.88 -1.23
C HIS A 316 -2.48 -8.16 0.05
N VAL A 317 -2.19 -9.28 0.72
CA VAL A 317 -2.80 -9.66 2.01
C VAL A 317 -1.69 -9.78 3.06
N PRO A 318 -1.52 -8.80 3.96
CA PRO A 318 -0.37 -8.76 4.87
C PRO A 318 -0.55 -9.66 6.09
N VAL A 319 0.24 -10.73 6.18
CA VAL A 319 0.22 -11.66 7.32
C VAL A 319 0.90 -11.07 8.56
N GLN A 320 1.95 -10.27 8.38
CA GLN A 320 2.82 -9.64 9.39
C GLN A 320 3.66 -10.62 10.23
N ALA A 321 3.09 -11.71 10.74
CA ALA A 321 3.79 -12.81 11.42
C ALA A 321 2.97 -14.11 11.31
N ALA A 322 3.63 -15.28 11.38
CA ALA A 322 2.95 -16.58 11.31
C ALA A 322 2.85 -17.31 12.66
N SER A 323 2.88 -16.58 13.78
CA SER A 323 2.59 -17.10 15.12
C SER A 323 1.40 -16.35 15.70
N ASP A 324 0.35 -17.06 16.09
CA ASP A 324 -0.86 -16.46 16.69
C ASP A 324 -0.50 -15.63 17.94
N LYS A 325 0.45 -16.10 18.78
CA LYS A 325 1.00 -15.36 19.92
C LYS A 325 1.59 -14.00 19.53
N VAL A 326 2.24 -13.91 18.36
CA VAL A 326 2.80 -12.65 17.85
C VAL A 326 1.71 -11.78 17.23
N LEU A 327 0.73 -12.37 16.54
CA LEU A 327 -0.44 -11.66 15.99
C LEU A 327 -1.31 -11.03 17.10
N ASP A 328 -1.55 -11.75 18.19
CA ASP A 328 -2.24 -11.25 19.39
C ASP A 328 -1.47 -10.08 20.01
N ALA A 329 -0.16 -10.19 20.15
CA ALA A 329 0.70 -9.11 20.67
C ALA A 329 0.79 -7.90 19.72
N MET A 330 0.63 -8.13 18.42
CA MET A 330 0.44 -7.10 17.38
C MET A 330 -0.97 -6.46 17.43
N ASN A 331 -1.91 -7.03 18.19
CA ASN A 331 -3.35 -6.74 18.18
C ASN A 331 -3.93 -6.83 16.76
N ARG A 332 -3.82 -8.01 16.16
CA ARG A 332 -4.44 -8.39 14.89
C ARG A 332 -5.70 -9.21 15.16
N GLU A 333 -6.80 -8.85 14.50
CA GLU A 333 -8.11 -9.50 14.69
C GLU A 333 -8.26 -10.76 13.79
N TYR A 334 -7.17 -11.49 13.57
CA TYR A 334 -7.14 -12.72 12.78
C TYR A 334 -6.01 -13.65 13.24
N THR A 335 -6.24 -14.95 13.03
CA THR A 335 -5.28 -16.04 13.26
C THR A 335 -4.53 -16.44 11.98
N VAL A 336 -3.42 -17.17 12.13
CA VAL A 336 -2.68 -17.80 11.02
C VAL A 336 -3.58 -18.76 10.23
N LYS A 337 -4.48 -19.48 10.91
CA LYS A 337 -5.49 -20.35 10.26
C LYS A 337 -6.45 -19.57 9.36
N GLN A 338 -6.88 -18.38 9.79
CA GLN A 338 -7.72 -17.48 9.00
C GLN A 338 -6.97 -16.91 7.79
N PHE A 339 -5.69 -16.54 7.95
CA PHE A 339 -4.84 -16.16 6.81
C PHE A 339 -4.70 -17.31 5.80
N HIS A 340 -4.42 -18.53 6.27
CA HIS A 340 -4.37 -19.72 5.41
C HIS A 340 -5.67 -19.92 4.63
N HIS A 341 -6.83 -19.76 5.26
CA HIS A 341 -8.12 -19.89 4.57
C HIS A 341 -8.29 -18.87 3.42
N VAL A 342 -7.94 -17.60 3.66
CA VAL A 342 -7.96 -16.56 2.62
C VAL A 342 -6.99 -16.89 1.49
N ALA A 343 -5.73 -17.20 1.82
CA ALA A 343 -4.69 -17.48 0.84
C ALA A 343 -5.01 -18.71 -0.03
N ASP A 344 -5.36 -19.83 0.61
CA ASP A 344 -5.66 -21.09 -0.06
C ASP A 344 -6.93 -20.96 -0.93
N ALA A 345 -7.94 -20.20 -0.50
CA ALA A 345 -9.16 -19.96 -1.28
C ALA A 345 -8.92 -19.08 -2.52
N LEU A 346 -8.12 -18.02 -2.41
CA LEU A 346 -7.79 -17.15 -3.55
C LEU A 346 -6.96 -17.91 -4.59
N LEU A 347 -5.90 -18.62 -4.15
CA LEU A 347 -5.06 -19.45 -5.01
C LEU A 347 -5.84 -20.57 -5.73
N ALA A 348 -6.87 -21.13 -5.09
CA ALA A 348 -7.69 -22.17 -5.70
C ALA A 348 -8.80 -21.64 -6.64
N SER A 349 -9.26 -20.40 -6.45
CA SER A 349 -10.47 -19.88 -7.11
C SER A 349 -10.21 -18.80 -8.18
N VAL A 350 -8.99 -18.25 -8.24
CA VAL A 350 -8.56 -17.25 -9.22
C VAL A 350 -7.39 -17.81 -10.05
N PRO A 351 -7.53 -17.94 -11.39
CA PRO A 351 -6.44 -18.43 -12.24
C PRO A 351 -5.19 -17.54 -12.20
N ASP A 352 -4.02 -18.19 -12.24
CA ASP A 352 -2.69 -17.57 -12.24
C ASP A 352 -2.44 -16.53 -11.13
N PHE A 353 -3.17 -16.65 -10.02
CA PHE A 353 -3.21 -15.65 -8.97
C PHE A 353 -1.90 -15.48 -8.21
N GLN A 354 -1.50 -14.22 -8.01
CA GLN A 354 -0.34 -13.86 -7.20
C GLN A 354 -0.74 -13.23 -5.88
N LEU A 355 -0.29 -13.87 -4.81
CA LEU A 355 -0.41 -13.38 -3.44
C LEU A 355 0.88 -12.65 -3.04
N ALA A 356 0.75 -11.38 -2.68
CA ALA A 356 1.79 -10.62 -2.00
C ALA A 356 1.52 -10.57 -0.50
N THR A 357 2.57 -10.44 0.32
CA THR A 357 2.43 -10.28 1.77
C THR A 357 3.58 -9.49 2.41
N ASP A 358 3.29 -8.85 3.54
CA ASP A 358 4.25 -8.18 4.43
C ASP A 358 4.59 -9.08 5.63
N ILE A 359 5.85 -9.07 6.07
CA ILE A 359 6.32 -9.70 7.32
C ILE A 359 7.18 -8.71 8.12
N ILE A 360 6.91 -8.59 9.44
CA ILE A 360 7.67 -7.78 10.39
C ILE A 360 8.50 -8.72 11.28
N CYS A 361 9.79 -8.86 10.98
CA CYS A 361 10.72 -9.63 11.80
C CYS A 361 11.08 -8.88 13.08
N GLY A 362 11.18 -9.59 14.20
CA GLY A 362 11.70 -9.05 15.46
C GLY A 362 10.68 -8.28 16.30
N PHE A 363 9.39 -8.54 16.12
CA PHE A 363 8.34 -7.92 16.93
C PHE A 363 8.58 -8.19 18.44
N PRO A 364 8.30 -7.24 19.35
CA PRO A 364 8.53 -7.42 20.79
C PRO A 364 7.85 -8.67 21.37
N GLY A 365 8.64 -9.66 21.79
CA GLY A 365 8.17 -10.95 22.32
C GLY A 365 8.29 -12.15 21.38
N GLU A 366 8.70 -11.95 20.11
CA GLU A 366 8.94 -13.00 19.12
C GLU A 366 10.13 -13.90 19.51
N THR A 367 9.88 -15.19 19.75
CA THR A 367 10.91 -16.21 20.04
C THR A 367 11.48 -16.81 18.75
N GLU A 368 12.38 -17.80 18.83
CA GLU A 368 12.90 -18.46 17.61
C GLU A 368 11.84 -19.37 17.00
N GLU A 369 11.04 -20.04 17.83
CA GLU A 369 9.91 -20.90 17.42
C GLU A 369 8.80 -20.09 16.71
N ASP A 370 8.49 -18.88 17.18
CA ASP A 370 7.56 -17.96 16.50
C ASP A 370 8.06 -17.57 15.09
N PHE A 371 9.37 -17.41 14.95
CA PHE A 371 10.01 -17.05 13.69
C PHE A 371 10.13 -18.26 12.74
N ASP A 372 10.37 -19.46 13.25
CA ASP A 372 10.44 -20.67 12.44
C ASP A 372 9.08 -21.02 11.81
N GLN A 373 7.96 -20.82 12.52
CA GLN A 373 6.61 -20.86 11.92
C GLN A 373 6.45 -19.89 10.75
N THR A 374 7.07 -18.70 10.86
CA THR A 374 7.07 -17.69 9.79
C THR A 374 7.90 -18.12 8.59
N MET A 375 9.03 -18.81 8.81
CA MET A 375 9.81 -19.44 7.74
C MET A 375 9.05 -20.60 7.07
N GLU A 376 8.29 -21.39 7.82
CA GLU A 376 7.44 -22.48 7.27
C GLU A 376 6.30 -21.95 6.40
N LEU A 377 5.57 -20.92 6.85
CA LEU A 377 4.51 -20.27 6.07
C LEU A 377 5.05 -19.73 4.74
N VAL A 378 6.24 -19.14 4.76
CA VAL A 378 6.91 -18.62 3.56
C VAL A 378 7.38 -19.74 2.63
N ARG A 379 7.85 -20.88 3.16
CA ARG A 379 8.12 -22.10 2.36
C ARG A 379 6.86 -22.71 1.74
N LYS A 380 5.71 -22.68 2.44
CA LYS A 380 4.43 -23.20 1.93
C LYS A 380 4.00 -22.43 0.68
N TYR A 381 3.97 -21.09 0.76
CA TYR A 381 3.38 -20.26 -0.29
C TYR A 381 4.34 -19.80 -1.38
N LYS A 382 5.66 -19.77 -1.11
CA LYS A 382 6.68 -19.32 -2.07
C LYS A 382 6.33 -17.98 -2.74
N PHE A 383 5.91 -17.00 -1.94
CA PHE A 383 5.40 -15.72 -2.42
C PHE A 383 6.34 -15.09 -3.48
N ALA A 384 5.77 -14.67 -4.62
CA ALA A 384 6.50 -13.93 -5.64
C ALA A 384 6.94 -12.57 -5.09
N HIS A 385 6.01 -11.87 -4.43
CA HIS A 385 6.20 -10.60 -3.75
C HIS A 385 6.13 -10.78 -2.23
N LEU A 386 7.27 -10.68 -1.56
CA LEU A 386 7.38 -10.75 -0.10
C LEU A 386 8.12 -9.52 0.41
N HIS A 387 7.44 -8.64 1.15
CA HIS A 387 8.08 -7.50 1.77
C HIS A 387 8.55 -7.86 3.19
N ILE A 388 9.85 -7.80 3.42
CA ILE A 388 10.47 -8.13 4.70
C ILE A 388 10.85 -6.82 5.39
N SER A 389 10.24 -6.55 6.53
CA SER A 389 10.56 -5.38 7.37
C SER A 389 11.14 -5.81 8.71
N GLN A 390 12.05 -5.01 9.28
CA GLN A 390 12.44 -5.14 10.68
C GLN A 390 11.47 -4.36 11.57
N PHE A 391 11.23 -4.81 12.80
CA PHE A 391 10.43 -4.04 13.76
C PHE A 391 11.18 -2.79 14.23
N TYR A 392 10.60 -1.61 13.98
CA TYR A 392 11.04 -0.33 14.53
C TYR A 392 10.01 0.20 15.54
N PRO A 393 10.42 0.54 16.79
CA PRO A 393 9.52 1.12 17.76
C PRO A 393 9.11 2.54 17.34
N ARG A 394 7.82 2.75 17.07
CA ARG A 394 7.26 4.04 16.65
C ARG A 394 6.81 4.88 17.86
N PRO A 395 7.34 6.10 18.10
CA PRO A 395 6.97 6.89 19.27
C PRO A 395 5.45 7.08 19.43
N GLY A 396 4.93 6.82 20.63
CA GLY A 396 3.50 6.88 20.94
C GLY A 396 2.75 5.54 20.86
N THR A 397 3.20 4.58 20.05
CA THR A 397 2.49 3.29 19.89
C THR A 397 2.68 2.37 21.11
N PRO A 398 1.74 1.46 21.41
CA PRO A 398 1.91 0.48 22.48
C PRO A 398 3.17 -0.38 22.35
N ALA A 399 3.49 -0.86 21.15
CA ALA A 399 4.64 -1.73 20.89
C ALA A 399 5.99 -1.03 21.14
N ALA A 400 6.06 0.30 21.06
CA ALA A 400 7.27 1.05 21.40
C ALA A 400 7.64 0.97 22.90
N ARG A 401 6.70 0.61 23.77
CA ARG A 401 6.92 0.40 25.22
C ARG A 401 7.23 -1.06 25.59
N MET A 402 7.12 -1.99 24.65
CA MET A 402 7.34 -3.42 24.89
C MET A 402 8.83 -3.80 24.91
N LYS A 403 9.18 -4.90 25.58
CA LYS A 403 10.56 -5.39 25.64
C LYS A 403 11.03 -5.86 24.26
N ARG A 404 11.96 -5.11 23.67
CA ARG A 404 12.50 -5.37 22.32
C ARG A 404 13.29 -6.68 22.24
N VAL A 405 13.18 -7.35 21.10
CA VAL A 405 14.12 -8.40 20.68
C VAL A 405 15.49 -7.74 20.41
N PRO A 406 16.63 -8.36 20.79
CA PRO A 406 17.95 -7.80 20.52
C PRO A 406 18.21 -7.57 19.02
N THR A 407 18.72 -6.40 18.65
CA THR A 407 18.92 -5.98 17.24
C THR A 407 19.71 -7.00 16.41
N LYS A 408 20.70 -7.69 17.01
CA LYS A 408 21.46 -8.77 16.35
C LYS A 408 20.56 -9.93 15.91
N ALA A 409 19.58 -10.32 16.73
CA ALA A 409 18.62 -11.36 16.39
C ALA A 409 17.62 -10.88 15.31
N VAL A 410 17.14 -9.64 15.39
CA VAL A 410 16.26 -9.05 14.36
C VAL A 410 16.94 -9.01 12.98
N LYS A 411 18.20 -8.59 12.91
CA LYS A 411 19.02 -8.62 11.69
C LYS A 411 19.29 -10.04 11.20
N ALA A 412 19.53 -10.99 12.10
CA ALA A 412 19.70 -12.40 11.72
C ALA A 412 18.41 -13.02 11.15
N ARG A 413 17.25 -12.74 11.74
CA ARG A 413 15.92 -13.20 11.29
C ARG A 413 15.56 -12.65 9.91
N SER A 414 15.62 -11.33 9.73
CA SER A 414 15.38 -10.70 8.43
C SER A 414 16.33 -11.21 7.34
N ARG A 415 17.62 -11.42 7.64
CA ARG A 415 18.57 -12.05 6.70
C ARG A 415 18.22 -13.52 6.40
N LYS A 416 17.88 -14.35 7.40
CA LYS A 416 17.42 -15.74 7.19
C LYS A 416 16.23 -15.76 6.22
N LEU A 417 15.25 -14.87 6.42
CA LEU A 417 14.04 -14.80 5.61
C LEU A 417 14.30 -14.27 4.19
N SER A 418 15.24 -13.33 4.02
CA SER A 418 15.64 -12.80 2.72
C SER A 418 16.44 -13.80 1.89
N LEU A 419 17.25 -14.64 2.54
CA LEU A 419 17.91 -15.76 1.88
C LEU A 419 16.89 -16.81 1.43
N LEU A 420 15.92 -17.14 2.29
CA LEU A 420 14.83 -18.05 1.94
C LEU A 420 14.01 -17.56 0.74
N SER A 421 13.64 -16.27 0.68
CA SER A 421 12.86 -15.72 -0.44
C SER A 421 13.62 -15.60 -1.77
N ALA A 422 14.91 -15.92 -1.77
CA ALA A 422 15.77 -16.06 -2.94
C ALA A 422 16.01 -17.54 -3.34
N GLU A 423 15.53 -18.53 -2.58
CA GLU A 423 15.70 -19.96 -2.90
C GLU A 423 14.87 -20.43 -4.11
N TRP A 424 13.86 -19.66 -4.52
CA TRP A 424 13.03 -19.96 -5.70
C TRP A 424 12.94 -18.78 -6.68
N ASP A 425 12.84 -19.11 -7.96
CA ASP A 425 12.46 -18.19 -9.02
C ASP A 425 10.94 -18.31 -9.26
N PRO A 426 10.13 -17.28 -8.90
CA PRO A 426 8.68 -17.35 -9.02
C PRO A 426 8.19 -17.28 -10.47
N TYR A 427 9.00 -16.79 -11.42
CA TYR A 427 8.57 -16.51 -12.79
C TYR A 427 9.19 -17.46 -13.82
N ARG A 428 10.10 -18.35 -13.42
CA ARG A 428 10.72 -19.37 -14.29
C ARG A 428 9.71 -20.20 -15.10
N GLY A 429 8.55 -20.49 -14.51
CA GLY A 429 7.46 -21.24 -15.17
C GLY A 429 6.73 -20.47 -16.27
N MET A 430 6.94 -19.15 -16.39
CA MET A 430 6.34 -18.31 -17.43
C MET A 430 7.17 -18.27 -18.72
N VAL A 431 8.41 -18.76 -18.71
CA VAL A 431 9.29 -18.79 -19.89
C VAL A 431 8.74 -19.73 -20.95
N GLY A 432 8.63 -19.25 -22.18
CA GLY A 432 7.95 -19.90 -23.30
C GLY A 432 6.44 -19.65 -23.35
N SER A 433 5.85 -18.93 -22.39
CA SER A 433 4.44 -18.54 -22.44
C SER A 433 4.22 -17.22 -23.18
N ILE A 434 3.06 -17.12 -23.84
CA ILE A 434 2.59 -15.90 -24.50
C ILE A 434 1.55 -15.24 -23.59
N GLN A 435 1.77 -13.97 -23.25
CA GLN A 435 0.94 -13.21 -22.32
C GLN A 435 0.44 -11.90 -22.94
N ARG A 436 -0.71 -11.39 -22.46
CA ARG A 436 -1.09 -9.99 -22.67
C ARG A 436 -0.30 -9.13 -21.68
N VAL A 437 0.34 -8.08 -22.17
CA VAL A 437 1.15 -7.15 -21.37
C VAL A 437 0.64 -5.74 -21.58
N TRP A 438 0.20 -5.08 -20.51
CA TRP A 438 -0.21 -3.67 -20.49
C TRP A 438 1.01 -2.80 -20.18
N ILE A 439 1.34 -1.85 -21.05
CA ILE A 439 2.57 -1.02 -20.93
C ILE A 439 2.16 0.36 -20.43
N SER A 440 2.62 0.71 -19.22
CA SER A 440 2.14 1.91 -18.52
C SER A 440 3.26 2.82 -18.02
N ASP A 441 4.52 2.39 -18.02
CA ASP A 441 5.59 3.07 -17.30
C ASP A 441 6.95 2.89 -18.01
N THR A 442 7.97 3.63 -17.59
CA THR A 442 9.35 3.52 -18.12
C THR A 442 10.26 2.99 -17.01
N ALA A 443 11.21 2.11 -17.35
CA ALA A 443 12.15 1.57 -16.38
C ALA A 443 13.14 2.64 -15.90
N ALA A 444 13.68 2.46 -14.70
CA ALA A 444 14.68 3.36 -14.12
C ALA A 444 15.99 3.46 -14.94
N ASP A 445 16.24 2.50 -15.83
CA ASP A 445 17.37 2.55 -16.78
C ASP A 445 17.16 3.53 -17.97
N GLY A 446 15.96 4.12 -18.11
CA GLY A 446 15.62 5.03 -19.20
C GLY A 446 15.62 4.38 -20.60
N HIS A 447 15.78 3.05 -20.69
CA HIS A 447 15.92 2.31 -21.93
C HIS A 447 14.76 1.35 -22.16
N HIS A 448 14.26 0.68 -21.13
CA HIS A 448 13.12 -0.24 -21.27
C HIS A 448 11.79 0.42 -20.92
N LEU A 449 10.73 -0.01 -21.60
CA LEU A 449 9.37 0.22 -21.14
C LEU A 449 9.01 -0.85 -20.11
N VAL A 450 8.17 -0.49 -19.15
CA VAL A 450 7.64 -1.39 -18.12
C VAL A 450 6.19 -1.69 -18.43
N GLY A 451 5.92 -2.97 -18.66
CA GLY A 451 4.57 -3.50 -18.71
C GLY A 451 4.26 -4.45 -17.57
N ARG A 452 2.99 -4.85 -17.46
CA ARG A 452 2.51 -5.83 -16.48
C ARG A 452 1.65 -6.90 -17.13
N THR A 453 1.78 -8.15 -16.69
CA THR A 453 0.89 -9.25 -17.07
C THR A 453 -0.43 -9.19 -16.28
N LYS A 454 -1.40 -10.08 -16.59
CA LYS A 454 -2.66 -10.16 -15.82
C LYS A 454 -2.43 -10.46 -14.34
N ASN A 455 -1.41 -11.27 -14.02
CA ASN A 455 -1.03 -11.55 -12.63
C ASN A 455 -0.01 -10.55 -12.04
N TYR A 456 0.05 -9.35 -12.63
CA TYR A 456 0.84 -8.19 -12.18
C TYR A 456 2.37 -8.37 -12.15
N VAL A 457 2.91 -9.35 -12.89
CA VAL A 457 4.36 -9.52 -13.07
C VAL A 457 4.90 -8.42 -13.94
N GLN A 458 6.00 -7.80 -13.48
CA GLN A 458 6.71 -6.77 -14.23
C GLN A 458 7.39 -7.36 -15.46
N VAL A 459 7.14 -6.76 -16.62
CA VAL A 459 7.72 -7.13 -17.92
C VAL A 459 8.62 -5.99 -18.38
N LEU A 460 9.89 -6.29 -18.64
CA LEU A 460 10.80 -5.37 -19.34
C LEU A 460 10.59 -5.53 -20.84
N VAL A 461 10.04 -4.48 -21.46
CA VAL A 461 9.70 -4.43 -22.88
C VAL A 461 10.72 -3.54 -23.60
N PRO A 462 11.34 -3.99 -24.71
CA PRO A 462 12.22 -3.15 -25.51
C PRO A 462 11.49 -1.88 -26.00
N PRO A 463 12.16 -0.73 -26.07
CA PRO A 463 11.52 0.53 -26.43
C PRO A 463 11.11 0.52 -27.91
N ALA A 464 9.85 0.85 -28.17
CA ALA A 464 9.34 1.11 -29.51
C ALA A 464 8.24 2.18 -29.46
N GLU A 465 8.14 2.97 -30.53
CA GLU A 465 7.15 4.04 -30.64
C GLU A 465 5.71 3.51 -30.56
N GLY A 466 4.83 4.28 -29.91
CA GLY A 466 3.40 3.95 -29.81
C GLY A 466 3.03 2.81 -28.85
N LEU A 467 4.00 2.15 -28.17
CA LEU A 467 3.68 1.08 -27.21
C LEU A 467 3.14 1.59 -25.86
N MET A 468 3.57 2.78 -25.43
CA MET A 468 3.16 3.38 -24.16
C MET A 468 1.64 3.63 -24.11
N GLY A 469 0.95 3.12 -23.10
CA GLY A 469 -0.52 3.20 -22.99
C GLY A 469 -1.27 2.16 -23.81
N THR A 470 -0.59 1.14 -24.33
CA THR A 470 -1.22 0.05 -25.10
C THR A 470 -1.05 -1.30 -24.39
N SER A 471 -1.73 -2.34 -24.92
CA SER A 471 -1.47 -3.72 -24.53
C SER A 471 -1.03 -4.55 -25.73
N VAL A 472 0.04 -5.32 -25.57
CA VAL A 472 0.64 -6.16 -26.61
C VAL A 472 0.54 -7.64 -26.28
N GLN A 473 0.65 -8.48 -27.32
CA GLN A 473 0.93 -9.90 -27.16
C GLN A 473 2.45 -10.09 -27.06
N PHE A 474 2.92 -10.75 -25.99
CA PHE A 474 4.33 -10.81 -25.63
C PHE A 474 4.75 -12.25 -25.31
N GLU A 475 5.82 -12.74 -25.93
CA GLU A 475 6.43 -14.04 -25.61
C GLU A 475 7.53 -13.84 -24.57
N ILE A 476 7.41 -14.50 -23.42
CA ILE A 476 8.41 -14.43 -22.35
C ILE A 476 9.57 -15.38 -22.67
N THR A 477 10.76 -14.84 -22.98
CA THR A 477 11.95 -15.65 -23.30
C THR A 477 12.94 -15.77 -22.14
N GLY A 478 12.76 -15.00 -21.07
CA GLY A 478 13.57 -15.12 -19.86
C GLY A 478 12.89 -14.55 -18.62
N ALA A 479 13.22 -15.14 -17.46
CA ALA A 479 12.79 -14.70 -16.15
C ALA A 479 14.00 -14.21 -15.32
N SER A 480 13.73 -13.31 -14.38
CA SER A 480 14.61 -12.89 -13.30
C SER A 480 13.80 -12.90 -11.99
N ARG A 481 14.43 -12.59 -10.85
CA ARG A 481 13.74 -12.58 -9.55
C ARG A 481 12.61 -11.56 -9.45
N TRP A 482 12.67 -10.47 -10.21
CA TRP A 482 11.78 -9.31 -10.08
C TRP A 482 10.94 -9.03 -11.32
N SER A 483 11.46 -9.37 -12.50
CA SER A 483 10.80 -9.12 -13.78
C SER A 483 11.04 -10.24 -14.79
N VAL A 484 10.19 -10.29 -15.81
CA VAL A 484 10.39 -11.13 -17.00
C VAL A 484 10.75 -10.27 -18.21
N ARG A 485 11.38 -10.88 -19.21
CA ARG A 485 11.78 -10.24 -20.48
C ARG A 485 11.47 -11.15 -21.65
N GLY A 486 11.42 -10.58 -22.85
CA GLY A 486 10.89 -11.30 -24.00
C GLY A 486 10.79 -10.44 -25.26
N VAL A 487 9.93 -10.87 -26.17
CA VAL A 487 9.70 -10.22 -27.47
C VAL A 487 8.22 -9.86 -27.65
N VAL A 488 7.99 -8.68 -28.24
CA VAL A 488 6.66 -8.26 -28.68
C VAL A 488 6.32 -9.02 -29.95
N LEU A 489 5.23 -9.80 -29.94
CA LEU A 489 4.74 -10.53 -31.12
C LEU A 489 3.83 -9.67 -31.99
N GLY A 490 3.11 -8.71 -31.38
CA GLY A 490 2.21 -7.80 -32.08
C GLY A 490 1.26 -7.06 -31.12
N PRO A 491 0.36 -6.22 -31.65
CA PRO A 491 -0.72 -5.64 -30.86
C PRO A 491 -1.62 -6.75 -30.30
N TRP A 492 -2.21 -6.53 -29.13
CA TRP A 492 -3.20 -7.48 -28.62
C TRP A 492 -4.48 -7.43 -29.46
N ALA A 493 -4.68 -8.44 -30.31
CA ALA A 493 -5.99 -8.73 -30.88
C ALA A 493 -6.86 -9.39 -29.82
N ILE A 494 -8.08 -8.88 -29.61
CA ILE A 494 -9.09 -9.55 -28.78
C ILE A 494 -9.41 -10.88 -29.48
N PRO A 495 -9.20 -12.06 -28.86
CA PRO A 495 -9.55 -13.32 -29.49
C PRO A 495 -11.08 -13.42 -29.64
N ASP A 496 -11.57 -13.84 -30.80
CA ASP A 496 -13.03 -14.03 -31.04
C ASP A 496 -13.69 -15.00 -30.03
N SER A 497 -12.90 -15.90 -29.42
CA SER A 497 -13.33 -16.82 -28.38
C SER A 497 -13.34 -16.23 -26.96
N ALA A 498 -12.91 -14.98 -26.78
CA ALA A 498 -12.91 -14.25 -25.50
C ALA A 498 -14.13 -13.33 -25.36
N ALA A 499 -15.21 -13.60 -26.11
CA ALA A 499 -16.52 -13.01 -25.84
C ALA A 499 -16.87 -13.19 -24.35
N ALA A 500 -17.09 -12.09 -23.65
CA ALA A 500 -17.53 -12.12 -22.26
C ALA A 500 -18.82 -12.95 -22.14
N PRO A 501 -19.06 -13.64 -21.01
CA PRO A 501 -20.36 -14.25 -20.76
C PRO A 501 -21.44 -13.17 -20.93
N PRO A 502 -22.56 -13.47 -21.61
CA PRO A 502 -23.47 -12.45 -22.12
C PRO A 502 -23.95 -11.52 -21.00
N PRO A 503 -24.10 -10.20 -21.27
CA PRO A 503 -24.44 -9.21 -20.26
C PRO A 503 -25.73 -9.62 -19.54
N GLY A 504 -25.60 -9.87 -18.22
CA GLY A 504 -26.67 -10.41 -17.37
C GLY A 504 -26.44 -11.81 -16.80
N THR A 505 -25.34 -12.51 -17.14
CA THR A 505 -25.04 -13.86 -16.58
C THR A 505 -23.99 -13.89 -15.47
N SER A 506 -23.29 -12.77 -15.22
CA SER A 506 -22.59 -12.57 -13.94
C SER A 506 -23.61 -12.19 -12.87
N THR A 507 -24.16 -13.18 -12.16
CA THR A 507 -24.94 -12.92 -10.94
C THR A 507 -23.98 -12.43 -9.86
N TRP A 508 -23.73 -11.12 -9.81
CA TRP A 508 -23.01 -10.51 -8.70
C TRP A 508 -23.72 -10.87 -7.40
N PRO A 509 -23.02 -11.40 -6.38
CA PRO A 509 -23.65 -11.79 -5.13
C PRO A 509 -24.08 -10.55 -4.34
N ALA A 510 -25.31 -10.09 -4.57
CA ALA A 510 -25.93 -9.01 -3.83
C ALA A 510 -26.20 -9.46 -2.38
N GLN A 511 -25.26 -9.18 -1.47
CA GLN A 511 -25.47 -9.32 -0.03
C GLN A 511 -26.02 -8.01 0.53
N SER A 512 -27.25 -8.05 1.05
CA SER A 512 -27.82 -6.94 1.80
C SER A 512 -27.18 -6.87 3.20
N TYR A 513 -26.24 -5.95 3.39
CA TYR A 513 -25.62 -5.69 4.69
C TYR A 513 -26.62 -4.97 5.62
N GLY A 514 -27.37 -5.76 6.39
CA GLY A 514 -28.24 -5.24 7.45
C GLY A 514 -27.40 -4.56 8.54
N ARG A 515 -27.72 -3.30 8.85
CA ARG A 515 -27.11 -2.55 9.95
C ARG A 515 -27.33 -3.31 11.26
N GLN A 516 -26.27 -3.91 11.82
CA GLN A 516 -26.31 -4.39 13.20
C GLN A 516 -26.43 -3.17 14.13
N PRO A 517 -27.45 -3.10 15.02
CA PRO A 517 -27.52 -2.04 16.01
C PRO A 517 -26.38 -2.24 17.02
N ALA A 518 -25.73 -1.14 17.41
CA ALA A 518 -24.79 -1.16 18.52
C ALA A 518 -25.54 -1.62 19.79
N GLY A 519 -25.02 -2.63 20.47
CA GLY A 519 -25.67 -3.19 21.66
C GLY A 519 -25.71 -2.17 22.80
N GLU A 520 -26.90 -1.69 23.14
CA GLU A 520 -27.10 -0.90 24.37
C GLU A 520 -26.90 -1.79 25.60
N THR A 521 -26.00 -1.35 26.48
CA THR A 521 -25.72 -2.03 27.74
C THR A 521 -26.78 -1.67 28.79
N THR A 522 -28.00 -2.18 28.64
CA THR A 522 -29.06 -1.99 29.65
C THR A 522 -28.92 -3.00 30.79
N VAL A 523 -28.54 -2.49 31.97
CA VAL A 523 -28.58 -3.23 33.24
C VAL A 523 -30.02 -3.69 33.52
N GLY A 524 -30.20 -4.98 33.81
CA GLY A 524 -31.52 -5.56 34.01
C GLY A 524 -32.21 -5.11 35.31
N SER A 525 -33.51 -4.84 35.22
CA SER A 525 -34.42 -4.92 36.37
C SER A 525 -35.42 -6.04 36.12
N ALA A 526 -35.41 -7.06 36.98
CA ALA A 526 -36.37 -8.16 36.90
C ALA A 526 -37.69 -7.78 37.58
N THR A 527 -38.82 -8.05 36.91
CA THR A 527 -40.12 -8.23 37.56
C THR A 527 -40.92 -9.35 36.90
N VAL A 528 -41.02 -10.46 37.63
CA VAL A 528 -42.18 -11.38 37.59
C VAL A 528 -43.43 -10.55 37.95
N GLY A 529 -44.65 -10.79 37.47
CA GLY A 529 -45.19 -11.82 36.56
C GLY A 529 -46.65 -12.10 36.94
N SER A 530 -47.47 -12.41 35.93
CA SER A 530 -48.88 -12.88 36.00
C SER A 530 -49.97 -12.02 36.68
N SER A 531 -51.06 -11.80 35.95
CA SER A 531 -52.41 -12.28 36.34
C SER A 531 -53.38 -12.16 35.15
N SER A 532 -54.53 -12.84 35.24
CA SER A 532 -55.31 -13.33 34.10
C SER A 532 -56.71 -12.70 33.95
N ASN A 533 -57.43 -13.17 32.92
CA ASN A 533 -58.86 -12.97 32.61
C ASN A 533 -59.14 -11.70 31.77
N GLY A 534 -60.03 -11.72 30.76
CA GLY A 534 -60.78 -12.84 30.18
C GLY A 534 -62.07 -12.37 29.49
N CYS A 535 -62.43 -12.99 28.35
CA CYS A 535 -63.69 -12.80 27.58
C CYS A 535 -63.89 -11.39 26.95
N GLY A 536 -64.63 -11.22 25.85
CA GLY A 536 -65.38 -12.17 25.02
C GLY A 536 -65.76 -11.56 23.66
N ALA A 537 -66.35 -12.37 22.77
CA ALA A 537 -66.52 -12.05 21.34
C ALA A 537 -67.62 -11.03 20.99
N SER A 538 -67.52 -10.39 19.82
CA SER A 538 -68.60 -10.38 18.81
C SER A 538 -68.12 -9.92 17.42
N THR A 539 -68.88 -10.30 16.39
CA THR A 539 -68.49 -10.44 14.98
C THR A 539 -69.02 -9.31 14.08
N CYS A 540 -68.49 -9.21 12.84
CA CYS A 540 -69.14 -8.65 11.63
C CYS A 540 -69.32 -7.11 11.57
N CYS A 541 -69.31 -6.44 10.40
CA CYS A 541 -68.82 -6.74 9.04
C CYS A 541 -68.90 -5.46 8.16
N GLN A 542 -68.47 -5.55 6.89
CA GLN A 542 -68.81 -4.67 5.74
C GLN A 542 -68.09 -3.30 5.55
N VAL A 543 -67.16 -3.33 4.59
CA VAL A 543 -66.82 -2.30 3.56
C VAL A 543 -67.91 -2.42 2.45
N PRO A 544 -68.35 -1.41 1.63
CA PRO A 544 -67.57 -0.38 0.87
C PRO A 544 -68.21 1.05 0.84
N GLY A 545 -67.71 2.08 0.14
CA GLY A 545 -66.48 2.33 -0.65
C GLY A 545 -66.65 3.47 -1.68
N ALA A 546 -65.56 3.85 -2.38
CA ALA A 546 -65.48 4.67 -3.63
C ALA A 546 -65.52 6.23 -3.61
N ALA A 547 -65.01 6.79 -4.73
CA ALA A 547 -64.88 8.20 -5.18
C ALA A 547 -63.82 9.07 -4.45
N GLU A 548 -62.63 9.36 -5.00
CA GLU A 548 -62.25 10.15 -6.22
C GLU A 548 -62.16 11.68 -6.00
N GLY A 549 -61.02 12.28 -6.39
CA GLY A 549 -60.78 13.72 -6.34
C GLY A 549 -59.29 14.09 -6.46
N VAL A 550 -58.87 14.58 -7.64
CA VAL A 550 -57.48 14.94 -7.99
C VAL A 550 -57.23 16.46 -7.83
N ALA A 551 -55.94 16.86 -7.80
CA ALA A 551 -55.37 18.22 -8.03
C ALA A 551 -54.99 19.03 -6.76
N THR A 552 -53.95 19.89 -6.72
CA THR A 552 -52.69 20.10 -7.51
C THR A 552 -51.78 21.07 -6.72
N SER A 553 -50.57 21.36 -7.25
CA SER A 553 -49.77 22.61 -7.08
C SER A 553 -49.16 22.96 -5.72
N ASP A 554 -47.85 22.67 -5.62
CA ASP A 554 -46.75 23.66 -5.62
C ASP A 554 -46.68 24.86 -4.64
N SER A 555 -45.49 24.91 -4.02
CA SER A 555 -44.59 26.08 -3.87
C SER A 555 -44.68 27.03 -2.65
N VAL A 556 -43.55 27.04 -1.93
CA VAL A 556 -42.74 28.22 -1.51
C VAL A 556 -43.42 29.38 -0.75
N THR A 557 -42.96 29.63 0.49
CA THR A 557 -42.25 30.87 0.90
C THR A 557 -41.56 30.73 2.26
N ALA A 558 -40.48 31.51 2.47
CA ALA A 558 -39.89 31.81 3.80
C ALA A 558 -40.86 32.73 4.61
N ASP A 559 -40.66 33.12 5.89
CA ASP A 559 -39.49 33.83 6.42
C ASP A 559 -39.67 34.23 7.92
N VAL A 560 -38.61 34.80 8.55
CA VAL A 560 -38.63 35.79 9.68
C VAL A 560 -38.88 35.36 11.17
N SER A 561 -37.75 35.31 11.90
CA SER A 561 -37.32 36.03 13.15
C SER A 561 -37.89 35.87 14.60
N ASP A 562 -36.96 36.17 15.54
CA ASP A 562 -37.07 36.59 16.96
C ASP A 562 -37.63 35.62 18.03
N GLY A 563 -37.17 35.58 19.29
CA GLY A 563 -36.03 36.24 19.97
C GLY A 563 -36.17 36.23 21.52
N GLY A 564 -35.05 36.23 22.28
CA GLY A 564 -35.00 36.81 23.65
C GLY A 564 -35.20 35.97 24.94
N CYS A 565 -34.07 35.53 25.53
CA CYS A 565 -33.57 35.82 26.90
C CYS A 565 -34.34 35.50 28.23
N GLY A 566 -33.58 34.94 29.21
CA GLY A 566 -33.71 35.10 30.68
C GLY A 566 -34.27 33.90 31.47
N SER A 567 -33.90 33.58 32.73
CA SER A 567 -32.73 33.78 33.63
C SER A 567 -33.15 33.41 35.08
N SER A 568 -32.20 33.01 35.96
CA SER A 568 -32.30 32.94 37.46
C SER A 568 -33.13 31.80 38.12
N THR A 569 -32.90 31.30 39.37
CA THR A 569 -31.73 31.25 40.30
C THR A 569 -32.00 30.22 41.44
N CYS A 570 -30.95 29.76 42.15
CA CYS A 570 -30.86 28.79 43.26
C CYS A 570 -31.74 28.96 44.53
N CYS A 571 -31.85 27.87 45.32
CA CYS A 571 -31.65 27.75 46.80
C CYS A 571 -31.64 26.25 47.20
N GLN A 572 -30.54 25.65 47.67
CA GLN A 572 -30.08 25.47 49.07
C GLN A 572 -31.12 24.96 50.11
N THR A 573 -30.86 23.79 50.73
CA THR A 573 -30.36 23.61 52.14
C THR A 573 -30.13 22.12 52.50
N GLU A 574 -29.23 21.84 53.45
CA GLU A 574 -28.89 20.51 54.04
C GLU A 574 -29.73 20.22 55.33
N PRO A 575 -29.30 19.46 56.38
CA PRO A 575 -28.44 18.25 56.52
C PRO A 575 -29.07 17.13 57.44
N VAL A 576 -28.23 16.15 57.89
CA VAL A 576 -28.15 15.54 59.28
C VAL A 576 -28.43 14.02 59.48
N ALA A 577 -27.36 13.29 59.85
CA ALA A 577 -27.25 12.15 60.83
C ALA A 577 -27.98 10.80 60.59
N GLN A 578 -27.64 9.65 61.20
CA GLN A 578 -26.47 9.09 61.93
C GLN A 578 -26.67 7.56 62.11
N ARG A 579 -25.59 6.82 62.47
CA ARG A 579 -25.58 5.50 63.20
C ARG A 579 -26.15 4.27 62.44
N SER A 580 -25.82 3.01 62.78
CA SER A 580 -24.65 2.41 63.47
C SER A 580 -24.72 0.86 63.47
N ALA A 581 -23.56 0.21 63.62
CA ALA A 581 -23.34 -1.09 64.31
C ALA A 581 -23.65 -2.44 63.60
N ASP A 582 -22.57 -3.23 63.45
CA ASP A 582 -22.34 -4.62 63.93
C ASP A 582 -23.26 -5.80 63.58
N SER A 583 -22.68 -6.80 62.88
CA SER A 583 -22.39 -8.19 63.35
C SER A 583 -21.94 -9.04 62.14
N ARG A 584 -20.71 -9.58 62.05
CA ARG A 584 -20.04 -10.72 62.75
C ARG A 584 -20.55 -12.12 62.40
N CYS A 585 -19.59 -12.96 61.97
CA CYS A 585 -19.55 -14.44 62.01
C CYS A 585 -20.49 -15.21 61.04
N SER A 586 -20.22 -16.43 60.58
CA SER A 586 -18.99 -17.25 60.37
C SER A 586 -19.43 -18.65 59.86
N GLY A 587 -18.62 -19.38 59.07
CA GLY A 587 -18.79 -20.86 58.96
C GLY A 587 -18.76 -21.49 57.56
N GLU A 588 -17.58 -21.99 57.19
CA GLU A 588 -17.24 -23.31 56.61
C GLU A 588 -18.21 -24.13 55.70
N ALA A 589 -17.70 -24.42 54.50
CA ALA A 589 -17.51 -25.74 53.84
C ALA A 589 -18.59 -26.86 53.87
N ALA A 590 -18.92 -27.43 52.68
CA ALA A 590 -18.35 -28.73 52.22
C ALA A 590 -19.01 -29.32 50.93
N VAL A 591 -18.15 -29.81 50.02
CA VAL A 591 -18.20 -31.05 49.18
C VAL A 591 -19.56 -31.62 48.68
N GLY A 592 -19.65 -31.92 47.37
CA GLY A 592 -20.64 -32.87 46.82
C GLY A 592 -20.63 -33.07 45.28
N GLN A 593 -20.17 -34.23 44.82
CA GLN A 593 -20.30 -34.81 43.45
C GLN A 593 -20.43 -36.34 43.62
N PRO A 594 -20.77 -37.16 42.60
CA PRO A 594 -21.52 -36.94 41.35
C PRO A 594 -22.63 -38.03 41.15
N VAL A 595 -23.27 -38.14 39.98
CA VAL A 595 -23.99 -39.37 39.56
C VAL A 595 -23.91 -39.63 38.04
N HIS A 596 -23.80 -40.91 37.66
CA HIS A 596 -23.73 -41.45 36.29
C HIS A 596 -25.13 -41.80 35.71
N ALA A 597 -25.20 -41.96 34.38
CA ALA A 597 -26.07 -42.96 33.74
C ALA A 597 -25.53 -43.33 32.33
N ASP A 598 -25.20 -44.62 32.14
CA ASP A 598 -24.84 -45.27 30.86
C ASP A 598 -25.94 -46.29 30.49
N ILE A 599 -26.19 -46.54 29.19
CA ILE A 599 -26.66 -47.85 28.65
C ILE A 599 -26.09 -48.06 27.22
N ASP A 600 -25.63 -49.29 26.96
CA ASP A 600 -24.90 -49.78 25.77
C ASP A 600 -25.72 -50.13 24.50
N GLY A 601 -25.01 -50.38 23.39
CA GLY A 601 -25.50 -51.13 22.22
C GLY A 601 -24.41 -51.45 21.16
N VAL A 602 -23.97 -52.71 21.08
CA VAL A 602 -22.74 -53.16 20.36
C VAL A 602 -23.01 -53.89 19.01
N VAL A 603 -21.98 -53.95 18.14
CA VAL A 603 -21.60 -54.95 17.08
C VAL A 603 -21.34 -54.31 15.69
N GLY A 604 -20.26 -54.64 14.94
CA GLY A 604 -19.05 -55.39 15.32
C GLY A 604 -18.19 -56.00 14.19
N SER A 605 -17.16 -55.27 13.73
CA SER A 605 -15.90 -55.76 13.07
C SER A 605 -15.92 -56.38 11.65
N SER A 606 -14.94 -55.99 10.82
CA SER A 606 -14.09 -56.91 10.01
C SER A 606 -12.84 -56.22 9.45
N ILE A 607 -11.68 -56.88 9.59
CA ILE A 607 -10.34 -56.45 9.13
C ILE A 607 -9.89 -57.41 8.03
N LEU A 608 -9.19 -56.92 6.98
CA LEU A 608 -8.33 -57.77 6.13
C LEU A 608 -7.05 -57.05 5.67
N HIS A 609 -5.98 -57.82 5.52
CA HIS A 609 -4.60 -57.38 5.21
C HIS A 609 -4.27 -57.47 3.71
N GLY A 610 -3.26 -56.72 3.25
CA GLY A 610 -2.55 -56.93 1.97
C GLY A 610 -1.66 -55.76 1.56
N LYS A 611 -0.43 -55.65 2.08
CA LYS A 611 0.84 -56.06 1.42
C LYS A 611 1.25 -55.24 0.18
N THR A 612 2.34 -54.48 0.33
CA THR A 612 3.24 -53.98 -0.72
C THR A 612 3.99 -55.13 -1.43
N PRO A 613 4.45 -54.92 -2.67
CA PRO A 613 5.92 -54.95 -2.88
C PRO A 613 6.48 -54.01 -3.98
N GLN A 614 7.79 -53.80 -3.91
CA GLN A 614 8.75 -53.43 -4.97
C GLN A 614 10.09 -54.12 -4.60
N PRO A 615 11.10 -54.22 -5.49
CA PRO A 615 11.08 -54.23 -6.97
C PRO A 615 11.78 -55.49 -7.54
N GLU A 616 11.76 -55.69 -8.86
CA GLU A 616 12.66 -56.65 -9.54
C GLU A 616 13.32 -56.02 -10.79
N GLN A 617 14.49 -56.55 -11.15
CA GLN A 617 15.38 -56.08 -12.23
C GLN A 617 15.38 -57.03 -13.45
N GLU A 618 15.98 -56.52 -14.53
CA GLU A 618 16.61 -57.24 -15.66
C GLU A 618 15.77 -57.83 -16.81
N GLY A 619 16.41 -57.79 -18.00
CA GLY A 619 15.88 -58.18 -19.31
C GLY A 619 15.57 -56.97 -20.22
N GLY A 620 16.21 -56.76 -21.39
CA GLY A 620 17.32 -57.48 -22.02
C GLY A 620 17.36 -57.27 -23.54
N LEU A 621 18.38 -56.58 -24.04
CA LEU A 621 18.89 -56.48 -25.43
C LEU A 621 17.92 -56.50 -26.64
N GLN A 622 18.00 -55.46 -27.49
CA GLN A 622 18.45 -55.47 -28.91
C GLN A 622 18.00 -54.17 -29.62
N ALA A 623 18.62 -53.65 -30.69
CA ALA A 623 20.01 -53.59 -31.15
C ALA A 623 20.03 -52.71 -32.42
N LEU A 624 21.01 -51.80 -32.58
CA LEU A 624 21.78 -51.56 -33.82
C LEU A 624 22.65 -50.30 -33.73
N HIS A 625 23.89 -50.41 -34.25
CA HIS A 625 24.94 -49.41 -34.17
C HIS A 625 25.82 -49.54 -35.43
N GLN A 626 25.99 -48.46 -36.20
CA GLN A 626 27.03 -48.26 -37.22
C GLN A 626 27.16 -46.72 -37.42
N VAL A 627 28.29 -46.02 -37.22
CA VAL A 627 29.68 -46.17 -37.73
C VAL A 627 29.71 -45.89 -39.24
N SER A 628 30.48 -44.95 -39.82
CA SER A 628 31.60 -44.06 -39.38
C SER A 628 31.55 -42.70 -40.14
N SER A 629 32.51 -41.74 -40.20
CA SER A 629 33.90 -41.52 -39.69
C SER A 629 34.28 -40.01 -39.82
N GLY A 630 35.45 -39.58 -39.30
CA GLY A 630 36.10 -38.30 -39.63
C GLY A 630 36.01 -37.24 -38.51
N SER A 631 36.88 -37.18 -37.49
CA SER A 631 38.35 -37.02 -37.47
C SER A 631 38.85 -35.64 -37.95
N TRP A 632 39.14 -34.73 -37.00
CA TRP A 632 40.28 -33.78 -37.00
C TRP A 632 40.59 -33.29 -35.57
N MET A 633 41.59 -33.95 -34.97
CA MET A 633 42.71 -33.43 -34.16
C MET A 633 42.50 -32.44 -33.00
N LEU A 634 42.95 -32.88 -31.82
CA LEU A 634 43.22 -32.07 -30.61
C LEU A 634 44.50 -32.61 -29.93
N ARG A 635 45.49 -31.74 -29.68
CA ARG A 635 46.82 -31.93 -29.04
C ARG A 635 47.39 -30.53 -28.75
N ASP A 636 48.24 -30.23 -27.75
CA ASP A 636 49.02 -31.00 -26.76
C ASP A 636 49.17 -30.12 -25.47
N TRP A 637 49.01 -30.66 -24.25
CA TRP A 637 50.03 -31.02 -23.22
C TRP A 637 50.64 -29.92 -22.32
N LEU A 638 51.14 -30.37 -21.15
CA LEU A 638 51.47 -29.62 -19.92
C LEU A 638 52.97 -29.24 -19.75
N LEU A 639 53.22 -28.20 -18.93
CA LEU A 639 54.32 -27.93 -17.96
C LEU A 639 55.75 -28.53 -18.16
N PRO A 640 56.79 -27.79 -17.72
CA PRO A 640 57.46 -28.23 -16.49
C PRO A 640 57.90 -27.11 -15.50
N MET A 641 58.43 -27.55 -14.36
CA MET A 641 58.82 -26.78 -13.16
C MET A 641 60.12 -25.96 -13.31
N GLY A 642 60.27 -24.93 -12.45
CA GLY A 642 61.53 -24.70 -11.74
C GLY A 642 62.18 -23.32 -11.86
N ILE A 643 62.06 -22.49 -10.80
CA ILE A 643 63.16 -22.02 -9.94
C ILE A 643 62.60 -21.04 -8.88
N VAL A 644 62.99 -21.25 -7.62
CA VAL A 644 62.64 -20.40 -6.46
C VAL A 644 63.86 -19.58 -6.05
N VAL A 645 63.83 -18.27 -6.25
CA VAL A 645 64.65 -17.27 -5.52
C VAL A 645 63.85 -15.96 -5.49
N GLY A 646 63.79 -15.26 -4.35
CA GLY A 646 63.20 -13.91 -4.29
C GLY A 646 62.18 -13.65 -3.18
N LEU A 647 62.14 -14.44 -2.11
CA LEU A 647 61.38 -14.10 -0.90
C LEU A 647 61.96 -12.83 -0.28
N PHE A 648 61.22 -11.72 -0.39
CA PHE A 648 61.58 -10.42 0.16
C PHE A 648 61.47 -10.45 1.70
N GLY A 649 62.56 -10.82 2.36
CA GLY A 649 62.67 -10.76 3.82
C GLY A 649 62.74 -9.32 4.31
N MET A 650 61.60 -8.68 4.57
CA MET A 650 61.58 -7.36 5.21
C MET A 650 60.30 -7.03 6.02
N LEU A 651 59.63 -8.04 6.58
CA LEU A 651 58.42 -7.84 7.41
C LEU A 651 58.36 -8.75 8.66
N LEU A 652 59.52 -9.13 9.21
CA LEU A 652 59.67 -9.82 10.50
C LEU A 652 60.73 -9.14 11.39
N ALA A 653 60.61 -7.82 11.56
CA ALA A 653 61.52 -7.01 12.39
C ALA A 653 60.82 -5.87 13.16
N SER A 654 59.51 -5.96 13.42
CA SER A 654 58.75 -4.87 14.06
C SER A 654 57.68 -5.32 15.06
N LEU A 655 57.66 -6.60 15.46
CA LEU A 655 56.69 -7.16 16.42
C LEU A 655 57.37 -8.09 17.43
N GLN A 656 58.47 -7.62 18.05
CA GLN A 656 59.04 -8.27 19.24
C GLN A 656 59.90 -7.35 20.13
N ILE A 657 59.46 -6.10 20.30
CA ILE A 657 59.90 -5.21 21.39
C ILE A 657 58.65 -4.53 21.94
N LEU A 658 58.45 -4.58 23.27
CA LEU A 658 57.23 -4.27 24.04
C LEU A 658 56.11 -5.33 23.89
N SER A 659 55.59 -5.97 24.94
CA SER A 659 56.10 -6.25 26.30
C SER A 659 55.22 -7.34 26.93
N SER A 660 55.84 -8.27 27.66
CA SER A 660 55.26 -9.13 28.72
C SER A 660 53.91 -9.81 28.46
#